data_AF-A0A1V9YQC7-F1
#
_entry.id   AF-A0A1V9YQC7-F1
#
_cell.length_a   1.000
_cell.length_b   1.000
_cell.length_c   1.000
_cell.angle_alpha   90.00
_cell.angle_beta   90.00
_cell.angle_gamma   90.00
#
_symmetry.space_group_name_H-M   'P 1'
#
loop_
_entity.id
_entity.type
_entity.pdbx_description
1 polymer ?
#
loop_
_entity_poly.entity_id
_entity_poly.type
_entity_poly.pdbx_seq_one_letter_code
_entity_poly.pdbx_strand_id
1 'polypeptide(L)'
;MTSRALELAAPLVAAIDADAAALLQPLLDHAVALEARAGDLEEQLERLRMQLQRSTAAAVIQAGYKGKIEREKIKSELSFLEQGTRVLNKYVLKRDRFPNCHQLPTLLGDSAPNFRRLKETPFYGGAQPTEEGFHHILDRVAADGFRKVVWINLREEAVVFVKGVSYTARARAKLNENDLVPGLTGHTIQVLEASLKNSLVEQLELRGGQFEYWHEPTPLLNELAAATIDPTEVHTLPELMAGLRHETITEVVYHRTPIDRENFPEQGVVEALVDMVQRADPHTAFVFNCQMGRGRTTTAMTVAYLKWSVMQPDSTVLVPDGLPMTRQHRSLTIDPSTIDYALGTFKVILALCETLDQGLQAKAWIDSAIDDCAALYNLRTVIEDARQRSVSEAKPAKRSFYLHRACRLLERYFYLIVFGQYLLDAHVTSFSSWLQLHPALFRLLDDLGGATYPSRKVLHNNILKFDHFPGLSRLPLVLGPNVPNYRQLGGVPLFGTAQCLEQGIEDVLLHLRENHGHGRVIWINLREEAVLYVAGKPYAIRKRDDAFHNVEYPGIEVDEIQAIEATLKMELIAKVHAANGLFMHLCEPQPLITEERFDAIVPDTDVRTLEEVYAAARAGGFDVRYARIPVSDETAPEEKDLDDLVRLLMPIFTAERGAMDATAVVCNCQMGRGRTTTALVCIYMLRAVVAGTATTDSLGAGHASRYHNIDDLVRLLDNGPASLALADEAIDTADHIQNLRECIDQCREMAYEVGLPAAKQDYFMQRAMNYLERYVYLVCFASYVLEEHASGFRVLFVNWMRSRYGGALYALLDNLGFGAEGDAHVSSLRWRWRRKRKLVNRLE
;
A
#
# COMPACT_ATOMS: atom_id res chain seq x y z
N MET A 1 8.20 -53.82 -49.75
CA MET A 1 7.36 -53.10 -50.72
C MET A 1 7.52 -53.79 -52.06
N THR A 2 6.42 -54.06 -52.77
CA THR A 2 6.46 -54.51 -54.16
C THR A 2 7.21 -53.45 -54.99
N SER A 3 8.16 -53.86 -55.83
CA SER A 3 8.91 -52.90 -56.67
C SER A 3 7.95 -52.22 -57.64
N ARG A 4 8.06 -50.90 -57.74
CA ARG A 4 7.19 -50.09 -58.61
C ARG A 4 7.48 -50.39 -60.08
N ALA A 5 8.73 -50.70 -60.41
CA ALA A 5 9.11 -51.21 -61.74
C ALA A 5 8.36 -52.50 -62.11
N LEU A 6 8.21 -53.45 -61.18
CA LEU A 6 7.46 -54.69 -61.42
C LEU A 6 5.95 -54.43 -61.58
N GLU A 7 5.38 -53.54 -60.77
CA GLU A 7 3.97 -53.15 -60.90
C GLU A 7 3.67 -52.47 -62.24
N LEU A 8 4.55 -51.57 -62.69
CA LEU A 8 4.39 -50.86 -63.96
C LEU A 8 4.59 -51.76 -65.19
N ALA A 9 5.46 -52.77 -65.09
CA ALA A 9 5.72 -53.67 -66.19
C ALA A 9 4.75 -54.85 -66.29
N ALA A 10 4.01 -55.16 -65.21
CA ALA A 10 3.07 -56.29 -65.17
C ALA A 10 2.06 -56.35 -66.34
N PRO A 11 1.44 -55.23 -66.79
CA PRO A 11 0.52 -55.27 -67.92
C PRO A 11 1.22 -55.57 -69.26
N LEU A 12 2.47 -55.13 -69.39
CA LEU A 12 3.27 -55.30 -70.61
C LEU A 12 3.76 -56.75 -70.71
N VAL A 13 4.25 -57.31 -69.60
CA VAL A 13 4.70 -58.72 -69.53
C VAL A 13 3.54 -59.69 -69.81
N ALA A 14 2.31 -59.34 -69.40
CA ALA A 14 1.13 -60.15 -69.69
C ALA A 14 0.68 -60.14 -71.17
N ALA A 15 1.15 -59.17 -71.97
CA ALA A 15 0.71 -58.94 -73.35
C ALA A 15 1.71 -59.43 -74.42
N ILE A 16 2.89 -59.89 -74.02
CA ILE A 16 3.99 -60.28 -74.93
C ILE A 16 4.26 -61.79 -74.86
N ASP A 17 4.82 -62.36 -75.94
CA ASP A 17 5.20 -63.77 -75.97
C ASP A 17 6.41 -64.07 -75.07
N ALA A 18 6.66 -65.37 -74.82
CA ALA A 18 7.67 -65.81 -73.87
C ALA A 18 9.10 -65.41 -74.26
N ASP A 19 9.41 -65.33 -75.55
CA ASP A 19 10.74 -64.96 -76.05
C ASP A 19 10.99 -63.46 -75.84
N ALA A 20 9.97 -62.62 -76.09
CA ALA A 20 10.03 -61.19 -75.81
C ALA A 20 10.08 -60.90 -74.30
N ALA A 21 9.35 -61.66 -73.47
CA ALA A 21 9.40 -61.54 -72.01
C ALA A 21 10.80 -61.88 -71.45
N ALA A 22 11.46 -62.90 -72.01
CA ALA A 22 12.82 -63.28 -71.62
C ALA A 22 13.85 -62.18 -71.90
N LEU A 23 13.66 -61.38 -72.96
CA LEU A 23 14.51 -60.23 -73.26
C LEU A 23 14.27 -59.04 -72.34
N LEU A 24 13.05 -58.91 -71.78
CA LEU A 24 12.68 -57.81 -70.88
C LEU A 24 13.11 -58.05 -69.43
N GLN A 25 13.21 -59.32 -69.00
CA GLN A 25 13.51 -59.69 -67.62
C GLN A 25 14.82 -59.08 -67.07
N PRO A 26 15.95 -59.05 -67.80
CA PRO A 26 17.18 -58.43 -67.30
C PRO A 26 17.05 -56.92 -67.05
N LEU A 27 16.23 -56.23 -67.84
CA LEU A 27 15.95 -54.80 -67.66
C LEU A 27 15.08 -54.56 -66.42
N LEU A 28 14.11 -55.44 -66.17
CA LEU A 28 13.29 -55.40 -64.97
C LEU A 28 14.12 -55.68 -63.72
N ASP A 29 14.96 -56.70 -63.74
CA ASP A 29 15.86 -57.03 -62.62
C ASP A 29 16.82 -55.87 -62.33
N HIS A 30 17.33 -55.21 -63.39
CA HIS A 30 18.17 -54.01 -63.24
C HIS A 30 17.40 -52.81 -62.67
N ALA A 31 16.15 -52.60 -63.09
CA ALA A 31 15.29 -51.54 -62.57
C ALA A 31 14.96 -51.75 -61.08
N VAL A 32 14.66 -52.98 -60.68
CA VAL A 32 14.44 -53.36 -59.27
C VAL A 32 15.71 -53.10 -58.45
N ALA A 33 16.88 -53.48 -58.97
CA ALA A 33 18.16 -53.25 -58.31
C ALA A 33 18.48 -51.75 -58.15
N LEU A 34 18.12 -50.92 -59.14
CA LEU A 34 18.27 -49.46 -59.06
C LEU A 34 17.31 -48.83 -58.05
N GLU A 35 16.06 -49.28 -57.98
CA GLU A 35 15.10 -48.82 -56.95
C GLU A 35 15.59 -49.14 -55.53
N ALA A 36 16.09 -50.36 -55.31
CA ALA A 36 16.66 -50.75 -54.02
C ALA A 36 17.87 -49.86 -53.64
N ARG A 37 18.76 -49.60 -54.61
CA ARG A 37 19.95 -48.77 -54.40
C ARG A 37 19.61 -47.29 -54.18
N ALA A 38 18.54 -46.78 -54.80
CA ALA A 38 18.03 -45.44 -54.56
C ALA A 38 17.44 -45.30 -53.15
N GLY A 39 16.66 -46.30 -52.70
CA GLY A 39 16.13 -46.35 -51.33
C GLY A 39 17.23 -46.35 -50.26
N ASP A 40 18.28 -47.17 -50.45
CA ASP A 40 19.44 -47.19 -49.55
C ASP A 40 20.17 -45.83 -49.51
N LEU A 41 20.31 -45.15 -50.65
CA LEU A 41 20.93 -43.83 -50.72
C LEU A 41 20.08 -42.74 -50.06
N GLU A 42 18.76 -42.80 -50.18
CA GLU A 42 17.85 -41.88 -49.48
C GLU A 42 17.91 -42.09 -47.96
N GLU A 43 17.96 -43.34 -47.50
CA GLU A 43 18.09 -43.63 -46.07
C GLU A 43 19.46 -43.17 -45.52
N GLN A 44 20.54 -43.34 -46.30
CA GLN A 44 21.86 -42.80 -45.95
C GLN A 44 21.87 -41.27 -45.91
N LEU A 45 21.21 -40.61 -46.86
CA LEU A 45 21.10 -39.16 -46.90
C LEU A 45 20.34 -38.62 -45.67
N GLU A 46 19.27 -39.30 -45.26
CA GLU A 46 18.47 -38.87 -44.11
C GLU A 46 19.20 -39.11 -42.78
N ARG A 47 19.97 -40.21 -42.67
CA ARG A 47 20.88 -40.44 -41.54
C ARG A 47 21.97 -39.35 -41.45
N LEU A 48 22.55 -38.95 -42.58
CA LEU A 48 23.54 -37.87 -42.65
C LEU A 48 22.93 -36.50 -42.29
N ARG A 49 21.70 -36.21 -42.74
CA ARG A 49 20.97 -34.98 -42.37
C ARG A 49 20.68 -34.91 -40.88
N MET A 50 20.23 -36.02 -40.27
CA MET A 50 20.02 -36.07 -38.82
C MET A 50 21.33 -35.93 -38.04
N GLN A 51 22.42 -36.53 -38.51
CA GLN A 51 23.75 -36.34 -37.90
C GLN A 51 24.23 -34.89 -38.03
N LEU A 52 24.02 -34.25 -39.19
CA LEU A 52 24.38 -32.85 -39.41
C LEU A 52 23.53 -31.91 -38.55
N GLN A 53 22.22 -32.14 -38.42
CA GLN A 53 21.36 -31.34 -37.54
C GLN A 53 21.75 -31.48 -36.07
N ARG A 54 22.05 -32.70 -35.59
CA ARG A 54 22.51 -32.93 -34.21
C ARG A 54 23.90 -32.33 -33.96
N SER A 55 24.80 -32.43 -34.92
CA SER A 55 26.13 -31.79 -34.92
C SER A 55 26.02 -30.27 -34.86
N THR A 56 25.18 -29.68 -35.71
CA THR A 56 24.96 -28.23 -35.78
C THR A 56 24.28 -27.72 -34.50
N ALA A 57 23.27 -28.42 -34.00
CA ALA A 57 22.62 -28.09 -32.72
C ALA A 57 23.60 -28.22 -31.53
N ALA A 58 24.42 -29.27 -31.48
CA ALA A 58 25.44 -29.44 -30.45
C ALA A 58 26.53 -28.36 -30.54
N ALA A 59 26.96 -27.98 -31.75
CA ALA A 59 27.92 -26.90 -31.97
C ALA A 59 27.34 -25.53 -31.61
N VAL A 60 26.06 -25.27 -31.91
CA VAL A 60 25.37 -24.02 -31.52
C VAL A 60 25.12 -23.96 -30.02
N ILE A 61 24.78 -25.08 -29.37
CA ILE A 61 24.63 -25.17 -27.91
C ILE A 61 25.99 -25.03 -27.23
N GLN A 62 27.05 -25.68 -27.73
CA GLN A 62 28.41 -25.51 -27.20
C GLN A 62 28.95 -24.10 -27.43
N ALA A 63 28.74 -23.49 -28.60
CA ALA A 63 29.13 -22.10 -28.86
C ALA A 63 28.30 -21.11 -28.03
N GLY A 64 27.01 -21.38 -27.83
CA GLY A 64 26.11 -20.60 -26.98
C GLY A 64 26.48 -20.70 -25.50
N TYR A 65 26.83 -21.90 -25.03
CA TYR A 65 27.22 -22.18 -23.64
C TYR A 65 28.64 -21.70 -23.35
N LYS A 66 29.59 -21.92 -24.27
CA LYS A 66 30.98 -21.43 -24.16
C LYS A 66 31.04 -19.93 -24.31
N GLY A 67 30.25 -19.33 -25.21
CA GLY A 67 30.08 -17.88 -25.32
C GLY A 67 29.26 -17.28 -24.16
N LYS A 68 28.39 -18.04 -23.49
CA LYS A 68 27.75 -17.62 -22.23
C LYS A 68 28.75 -17.67 -21.09
N ILE A 69 29.54 -18.73 -20.95
CA ILE A 69 30.60 -18.85 -19.94
C ILE A 69 31.70 -17.83 -20.18
N GLU A 70 32.16 -17.61 -21.42
CA GLU A 70 33.13 -16.57 -21.75
C GLU A 70 32.53 -15.18 -21.55
N ARG A 71 31.25 -14.93 -21.87
CA ARG A 71 30.61 -13.65 -21.50
C ARG A 71 30.34 -13.50 -20.02
N GLU A 72 30.12 -14.57 -19.27
CA GLU A 72 29.97 -14.57 -17.81
C GLU A 72 31.32 -14.45 -17.13
N LYS A 73 32.39 -15.02 -17.71
CA LYS A 73 33.77 -14.94 -17.25
C LYS A 73 34.38 -13.59 -17.58
N ILE A 74 34.18 -13.09 -18.80
CA ILE A 74 34.48 -11.71 -19.22
C ILE A 74 33.56 -10.71 -18.48
N LYS A 75 32.27 -10.99 -18.24
CA LYS A 75 31.46 -10.17 -17.31
C LYS A 75 32.01 -10.27 -15.90
N SER A 76 32.50 -11.42 -15.43
CA SER A 76 33.01 -11.54 -14.07
C SER A 76 34.36 -10.86 -13.92
N GLU A 77 35.24 -10.96 -14.93
CA GLU A 77 36.59 -10.37 -15.02
C GLU A 77 36.50 -8.86 -15.32
N LEU A 78 35.62 -8.40 -16.22
CA LEU A 78 35.24 -6.97 -16.34
C LEU A 78 34.48 -6.50 -15.10
N SER A 79 33.65 -7.35 -14.47
CA SER A 79 32.99 -6.95 -13.22
C SER A 79 33.99 -6.83 -12.10
N PHE A 80 35.12 -7.53 -12.12
CA PHE A 80 36.15 -7.52 -11.07
C PHE A 80 37.09 -6.32 -11.19
N LEU A 81 37.22 -5.73 -12.39
CA LEU A 81 38.13 -4.62 -12.68
C LEU A 81 37.50 -3.22 -12.55
N GLU A 82 36.19 -3.10 -12.30
CA GLU A 82 35.50 -1.80 -12.12
C GLU A 82 34.43 -1.89 -11.02
N GLN A 83 34.80 -1.78 -9.74
CA GLN A 83 33.82 -1.93 -8.64
C GLN A 83 33.67 -0.73 -7.71
N GLY A 84 34.62 0.20 -7.65
CA GLY A 84 34.63 1.17 -6.57
C GLY A 84 34.90 0.53 -5.22
N THR A 85 35.15 1.35 -4.19
CA THR A 85 35.30 0.90 -2.82
C THR A 85 33.96 0.37 -2.31
N ARG A 86 33.94 -0.90 -1.86
CA ARG A 86 32.74 -1.58 -1.39
C ARG A 86 32.52 -1.32 0.10
N VAL A 87 31.35 -0.83 0.48
CA VAL A 87 30.96 -0.63 1.87
C VAL A 87 29.79 -1.54 2.25
N LEU A 88 29.81 -2.05 3.48
CA LEU A 88 28.83 -3.03 4.00
C LEU A 88 28.64 -4.23 3.08
N ASN A 89 29.71 -4.64 2.39
CA ASN A 89 29.79 -5.77 1.44
C ASN A 89 28.88 -5.69 0.20
N LYS A 90 27.90 -4.78 0.10
CA LYS A 90 26.94 -4.73 -1.02
C LYS A 90 26.82 -3.36 -1.70
N TYR A 91 27.31 -2.29 -1.07
CA TYR A 91 27.16 -0.94 -1.59
C TYR A 91 28.46 -0.40 -2.15
N VAL A 92 28.32 0.56 -3.05
CA VAL A 92 29.42 1.41 -3.54
C VAL A 92 29.16 2.85 -3.12
N LEU A 93 30.22 3.63 -2.96
CA LEU A 93 30.08 5.05 -2.65
C LEU A 93 29.99 5.87 -3.92
N LYS A 94 28.97 6.73 -3.98
CA LYS A 94 28.84 7.76 -5.00
C LYS A 94 28.97 9.14 -4.35
N ARG A 95 29.74 10.02 -4.98
CA ARG A 95 29.79 11.44 -4.63
C ARG A 95 28.36 11.97 -4.63
N ASP A 96 27.94 12.52 -3.50
CA ASP A 96 26.54 12.89 -3.30
C ASP A 96 26.10 14.06 -4.20
N ARG A 97 27.09 14.79 -4.72
CA ARG A 97 26.93 15.87 -5.68
C ARG A 97 26.87 15.36 -7.11
N PHE A 98 25.98 15.96 -7.89
CA PHE A 98 25.78 15.68 -9.31
C PHE A 98 25.47 16.99 -10.07
N PRO A 99 25.59 17.02 -11.41
CA PRO A 99 25.45 18.23 -12.21
C PRO A 99 24.03 18.79 -12.11
N ASN A 100 23.88 20.11 -12.27
CA ASN A 100 22.61 20.83 -12.15
C ASN A 100 21.91 20.68 -10.78
N CYS A 101 22.67 20.36 -9.72
CA CYS A 101 22.12 20.37 -8.35
C CYS A 101 21.87 21.80 -7.82
N HIS A 102 22.43 22.83 -8.47
CA HIS A 102 22.22 24.24 -8.18
C HIS A 102 21.07 24.83 -9.03
N GLN A 103 20.07 25.41 -8.37
CA GLN A 103 18.95 26.11 -9.02
C GLN A 103 18.90 27.60 -8.65
N LEU A 104 19.51 27.98 -7.52
CA LEU A 104 19.71 29.38 -7.13
C LEU A 104 21.11 29.88 -7.53
N PRO A 105 21.29 31.21 -7.68
CA PRO A 105 22.62 31.82 -7.80
C PRO A 105 23.54 31.38 -6.65
N THR A 106 24.72 30.86 -6.99
CA THR A 106 25.68 30.27 -6.04
C THR A 106 26.62 31.33 -5.47
N LEU A 107 26.11 32.16 -4.55
CA LEU A 107 26.94 33.18 -3.87
C LEU A 107 28.13 32.58 -3.10
N LEU A 108 28.00 31.35 -2.61
CA LEU A 108 29.04 30.58 -1.92
C LEU A 108 29.62 29.46 -2.80
N GLY A 109 29.46 29.59 -4.12
CA GLY A 109 29.90 28.61 -5.10
C GLY A 109 29.30 27.23 -4.88
N ASP A 110 30.10 26.21 -5.21
CA ASP A 110 29.70 24.83 -5.04
C ASP A 110 29.65 24.41 -3.56
N SER A 111 30.43 25.03 -2.66
CA SER A 111 30.55 24.59 -1.26
C SER A 111 29.21 24.48 -0.50
N ALA A 112 28.27 25.40 -0.74
CA ALA A 112 26.94 25.44 -0.11
C ALA A 112 25.81 25.61 -1.16
N PRO A 113 25.38 24.53 -1.84
CA PRO A 113 24.39 24.61 -2.91
C PRO A 113 23.03 25.08 -2.38
N ASN A 114 22.31 25.87 -3.18
CA ASN A 114 20.92 26.25 -2.92
C ASN A 114 20.69 26.92 -1.55
N PHE A 115 21.77 27.44 -0.95
CA PHE A 115 21.72 28.13 0.33
C PHE A 115 20.97 29.45 0.20
N ARG A 116 20.02 29.66 1.11
CA ARG A 116 19.15 30.83 1.14
C ARG A 116 18.68 31.11 2.56
N ARG A 117 18.32 32.36 2.82
CA ARG A 117 17.64 32.80 4.03
C ARG A 117 16.20 33.18 3.70
N LEU A 118 15.26 32.79 4.55
CA LEU A 118 13.91 33.33 4.51
C LEU A 118 13.93 34.77 5.04
N LYS A 119 13.48 35.72 4.22
CA LYS A 119 13.68 37.16 4.42
C LYS A 119 13.18 37.63 5.80
N GLU A 120 13.99 38.40 6.51
CA GLU A 120 13.71 38.90 7.88
C GLU A 120 13.38 37.83 8.94
N THR A 121 13.86 36.59 8.77
CA THR A 121 13.66 35.51 9.76
C THR A 121 14.99 34.87 10.18
N PRO A 122 15.03 34.06 11.26
CA PRO A 122 16.21 33.27 11.64
C PRO A 122 16.39 31.98 10.81
N PHE A 123 15.60 31.77 9.74
CA PHE A 123 15.56 30.50 9.02
C PHE A 123 16.38 30.49 7.74
N TYR A 124 17.26 29.50 7.63
CA TYR A 124 18.13 29.24 6.49
C TYR A 124 17.88 27.85 5.93
N GLY A 125 18.01 27.70 4.62
CA GLY A 125 17.82 26.43 3.93
C GLY A 125 18.85 26.20 2.84
N GLY A 126 19.32 24.96 2.68
CA GLY A 126 20.27 24.60 1.63
C GLY A 126 20.29 23.12 1.27
N ALA A 127 21.04 22.79 0.24
CA ALA A 127 21.44 21.42 -0.06
C ALA A 127 22.54 20.95 0.90
N GLN A 128 23.05 19.73 0.70
CA GLN A 128 24.15 19.21 1.51
C GLN A 128 25.43 20.03 1.22
N PRO A 129 25.96 20.77 2.21
CA PRO A 129 27.22 21.48 2.02
C PRO A 129 28.43 20.52 2.15
N THR A 130 29.57 20.98 1.64
CA THR A 130 30.89 20.43 1.98
C THR A 130 31.34 20.96 3.35
N GLU A 131 32.48 20.48 3.84
CA GLU A 131 33.11 20.99 5.06
C GLU A 131 33.35 22.51 5.00
N GLU A 132 33.99 22.98 3.93
CA GLU A 132 34.14 24.41 3.63
C GLU A 132 32.79 25.15 3.58
N GLY A 133 31.77 24.50 3.02
CA GLY A 133 30.43 25.07 2.95
C GLY A 133 29.77 25.26 4.32
N PHE A 134 30.07 24.42 5.32
CA PHE A 134 29.60 24.64 6.69
C PHE A 134 30.17 25.95 7.24
N HIS A 135 31.47 26.20 7.08
CA HIS A 135 32.11 27.43 7.54
C HIS A 135 31.53 28.67 6.86
N HIS A 136 31.39 28.66 5.54
CA HIS A 136 30.78 29.78 4.81
C HIS A 136 29.33 30.08 5.24
N ILE A 137 28.56 29.05 5.59
CA ILE A 137 27.21 29.23 6.13
C ILE A 137 27.27 29.88 7.51
N LEU A 138 28.17 29.44 8.39
CA LEU A 138 28.36 30.05 9.71
C LEU A 138 28.81 31.52 9.60
N ASP A 139 29.72 31.84 8.68
CA ASP A 139 30.15 33.23 8.42
C ASP A 139 28.95 34.10 8.06
N ARG A 140 28.08 33.59 7.17
CA ARG A 140 26.88 34.33 6.76
C ARG A 140 25.88 34.50 7.90
N VAL A 141 25.64 33.45 8.68
CA VAL A 141 24.73 33.49 9.83
C VAL A 141 25.24 34.45 10.90
N ALA A 142 26.55 34.47 11.15
CA ALA A 142 27.19 35.44 12.04
C ALA A 142 27.07 36.88 11.52
N ALA A 143 27.30 37.09 10.23
CA ALA A 143 27.16 38.41 9.59
C ALA A 143 25.72 38.94 9.64
N ASP A 144 24.74 38.04 9.66
CA ASP A 144 23.32 38.35 9.84
C ASP A 144 22.93 38.63 11.31
N GLY A 145 23.89 38.54 12.25
CA GLY A 145 23.75 38.96 13.65
C GLY A 145 23.44 37.84 14.66
N PHE A 146 23.40 36.58 14.21
CA PHE A 146 23.13 35.43 15.09
C PHE A 146 24.39 34.93 15.79
N ARG A 147 24.21 34.31 16.97
CA ARG A 147 25.30 33.77 17.80
C ARG A 147 25.19 32.28 18.06
N LYS A 148 24.01 31.70 17.88
CA LYS A 148 23.76 30.27 18.05
C LYS A 148 23.16 29.70 16.77
N VAL A 149 23.51 28.46 16.45
CA VAL A 149 22.98 27.77 15.27
C VAL A 149 22.41 26.42 15.67
N VAL A 150 21.15 26.19 15.35
CA VAL A 150 20.53 24.88 15.37
C VAL A 150 20.55 24.34 13.95
N TRP A 151 21.41 23.35 13.70
CA TRP A 151 21.59 22.73 12.39
C TRP A 151 20.78 21.45 12.28
N ILE A 152 19.84 21.39 11.34
CA ILE A 152 18.88 20.30 11.22
C ILE A 152 19.05 19.63 9.86
N ASN A 153 19.59 18.41 9.87
CA ASN A 153 19.74 17.60 8.67
C ASN A 153 18.52 16.69 8.47
N LEU A 154 17.86 16.83 7.33
CA LEU A 154 16.56 16.24 7.03
C LEU A 154 16.64 14.96 6.20
N ARG A 155 17.83 14.36 6.08
CA ARG A 155 18.07 13.25 5.15
C ARG A 155 17.76 11.89 5.77
N GLU A 156 17.00 11.11 5.01
CA GLU A 156 16.83 9.66 5.20
C GLU A 156 18.04 8.87 4.66
N GLU A 157 18.81 9.46 3.75
CA GLU A 157 20.03 8.84 3.23
C GLU A 157 21.17 8.98 4.25
N ALA A 158 21.89 7.89 4.53
CA ALA A 158 23.14 7.94 5.29
C ALA A 158 24.25 8.61 4.46
N VAL A 159 25.00 9.53 5.07
CA VAL A 159 26.05 10.33 4.43
C VAL A 159 27.36 10.16 5.18
N VAL A 160 28.43 9.92 4.43
CA VAL A 160 29.81 9.92 4.95
C VAL A 160 30.62 10.99 4.22
N PHE A 161 31.62 11.54 4.87
CA PHE A 161 32.49 12.56 4.33
C PHE A 161 33.90 12.02 4.15
N VAL A 162 34.51 12.36 3.02
CA VAL A 162 35.90 12.03 2.71
C VAL A 162 36.57 13.30 2.22
N LYS A 163 37.62 13.76 2.92
CA LYS A 163 38.27 15.08 2.67
C LYS A 163 37.27 16.23 2.57
N GLY A 164 36.34 16.29 3.53
CA GLY A 164 35.30 17.32 3.59
C GLY A 164 34.23 17.27 2.49
N VAL A 165 34.22 16.25 1.63
CA VAL A 165 33.23 16.06 0.56
C VAL A 165 32.27 14.93 0.92
N SER A 166 30.97 15.12 0.69
CA SER A 166 29.93 14.15 1.04
C SER A 166 29.74 13.04 -0.01
N TYR A 167 29.59 11.81 0.47
CA TYR A 167 29.33 10.59 -0.29
C TYR A 167 28.15 9.84 0.32
N THR A 168 27.47 9.06 -0.51
CA THR A 168 26.32 8.25 -0.09
C THR A 168 26.39 6.86 -0.71
N ALA A 169 25.88 5.87 0.01
CA ALA A 169 25.84 4.49 -0.45
C ALA A 169 24.82 4.31 -1.59
N ARG A 170 25.17 3.50 -2.59
CA ARG A 170 24.33 3.15 -3.74
C ARG A 170 24.34 1.66 -3.99
N ALA A 171 23.20 1.13 -4.41
CA ALA A 171 23.15 -0.19 -5.02
C ALA A 171 23.84 -0.14 -6.39
N ARG A 172 24.68 -1.14 -6.69
CA ARG A 172 25.50 -1.18 -7.91
C ARG A 172 24.68 -1.04 -9.20
N ALA A 173 23.49 -1.65 -9.24
CA ALA A 173 22.61 -1.59 -10.41
C ALA A 173 21.90 -0.23 -10.59
N LYS A 174 22.00 0.67 -9.58
CA LYS A 174 21.17 1.87 -9.47
C LYS A 174 21.95 3.05 -8.89
N LEU A 175 23.09 3.39 -9.50
CA LEU A 175 23.96 4.49 -9.04
C LEU A 175 23.26 5.86 -8.95
N ASN A 176 22.21 6.07 -9.74
CA ASN A 176 21.43 7.32 -9.75
C ASN A 176 20.25 7.33 -8.76
N GLU A 177 20.03 6.26 -8.01
CA GLU A 177 18.96 6.15 -7.01
C GLU A 177 19.58 5.95 -5.61
N ASN A 178 19.19 6.78 -4.64
CA ASN A 178 19.55 6.52 -3.25
C ASN A 178 18.93 5.17 -2.82
N ASP A 179 19.70 4.33 -2.13
CA ASP A 179 19.11 3.19 -1.44
C ASP A 179 18.49 3.70 -0.15
N LEU A 180 17.16 3.67 -0.08
CA LEU A 180 16.39 4.19 1.05
C LEU A 180 15.79 3.03 1.81
N VAL A 181 15.99 3.03 3.13
CA VAL A 181 15.21 2.21 4.05
C VAL A 181 14.15 3.13 4.66
N PRO A 182 12.86 2.98 4.30
CA PRO A 182 11.80 3.84 4.81
C PRO A 182 11.66 3.72 6.33
N GLY A 183 11.35 4.84 6.99
CA GLY A 183 10.95 4.84 8.41
C GLY A 183 12.10 4.76 9.42
N LEU A 184 13.35 4.95 9.00
CA LEU A 184 14.48 5.01 9.94
C LEU A 184 14.46 6.30 10.78
N THR A 185 14.77 6.15 12.07
CA THR A 185 14.97 7.30 12.96
C THR A 185 16.32 7.98 12.70
N GLY A 186 16.46 9.22 13.18
CA GLY A 186 17.73 9.93 13.12
C GLY A 186 18.89 9.21 13.83
N HIS A 187 18.60 8.47 14.91
CA HIS A 187 19.59 7.64 15.60
C HIS A 187 20.01 6.43 14.76
N THR A 188 19.04 5.70 14.21
CA THR A 188 19.33 4.53 13.38
C THR A 188 20.14 4.90 12.13
N ILE A 189 19.86 6.06 11.52
CA ILE A 189 20.67 6.57 10.40
C ILE A 189 22.10 6.87 10.83
N GLN A 190 22.31 7.47 12.01
CA GLN A 190 23.66 7.73 12.52
C GLN A 190 24.44 6.43 12.79
N VAL A 191 23.77 5.37 13.29
CA VAL A 191 24.38 4.04 13.43
C VAL A 191 24.79 3.47 12.06
N LEU A 192 23.96 3.66 11.03
CA LEU A 192 24.29 3.28 9.65
C LEU A 192 25.46 4.10 9.10
N GLU A 193 25.53 5.40 9.39
CA GLU A 193 26.65 6.27 9.00
C GLU A 193 27.97 5.82 9.65
N ALA A 194 27.95 5.49 10.94
CA ALA A 194 29.10 4.93 11.64
C ALA A 194 29.52 3.57 11.04
N SER A 195 28.56 2.70 10.73
CA SER A 195 28.84 1.42 10.08
C SER A 195 29.44 1.59 8.67
N LEU A 196 28.93 2.57 7.90
CA LEU A 196 29.47 2.92 6.59
C LEU A 196 30.89 3.47 6.70
N LYS A 197 31.14 4.36 7.66
CA LYS A 197 32.49 4.88 7.95
C LYS A 197 33.46 3.75 8.29
N ASN A 198 33.12 2.90 9.26
CA ASN A 198 33.99 1.81 9.70
C ASN A 198 34.31 0.85 8.55
N SER A 199 33.29 0.49 7.76
CA SER A 199 33.50 -0.35 6.57
C SER A 199 34.38 0.33 5.52
N LEU A 200 34.24 1.64 5.30
CA LEU A 200 35.11 2.38 4.39
C LEU A 200 36.56 2.43 4.90
N VAL A 201 36.76 2.76 6.18
CA VAL A 201 38.09 2.82 6.83
C VAL A 201 38.81 1.48 6.70
N GLU A 202 38.14 0.38 7.01
CA GLU A 202 38.69 -0.97 6.84
C GLU A 202 39.13 -1.23 5.39
N GLN A 203 38.33 -0.82 4.40
CA GLN A 203 38.72 -0.96 2.99
C GLN A 203 39.91 -0.09 2.60
N LEU A 204 40.02 1.13 3.15
CA LEU A 204 41.15 2.01 2.91
C LEU A 204 42.43 1.44 3.51
N GLU A 205 42.39 0.93 4.73
CA GLU A 205 43.54 0.28 5.39
C GLU A 205 44.02 -0.94 4.59
N LEU A 206 43.09 -1.80 4.15
CA LEU A 206 43.41 -2.99 3.35
C LEU A 206 44.01 -2.66 1.97
N ARG A 207 43.69 -1.48 1.42
CA ARG A 207 44.13 -1.05 0.08
C ARG A 207 45.16 0.07 0.09
N GLY A 208 45.81 0.32 1.23
CA GLY A 208 46.85 1.37 1.34
C GLY A 208 46.34 2.76 0.99
N GLY A 209 45.12 3.10 1.40
CA GLY A 209 44.47 4.39 1.18
C GLY A 209 43.82 4.58 -0.19
N GLN A 210 43.77 3.56 -1.05
CA GLN A 210 43.11 3.67 -2.35
C GLN A 210 41.57 3.73 -2.20
N PHE A 211 41.01 4.88 -2.54
CA PHE A 211 39.59 5.16 -2.52
C PHE A 211 39.05 5.29 -3.94
N GLU A 212 38.21 4.34 -4.35
CA GLU A 212 37.53 4.39 -5.63
C GLU A 212 36.05 4.74 -5.40
N TYR A 213 35.53 5.74 -6.11
CA TYR A 213 34.16 6.21 -5.93
C TYR A 213 33.51 6.58 -7.24
N TRP A 214 32.19 6.49 -7.28
CA TRP A 214 31.41 6.93 -8.44
C TRP A 214 31.13 8.42 -8.35
N HIS A 215 31.22 9.13 -9.47
CA HIS A 215 30.71 10.50 -9.59
C HIS A 215 29.92 10.66 -10.88
N GLU A 216 29.18 11.76 -10.97
CA GLU A 216 28.32 12.05 -12.11
C GLU A 216 28.88 13.31 -12.80
N PRO A 217 29.70 13.19 -13.87
CA PRO A 217 30.24 14.37 -14.57
C PRO A 217 29.19 15.06 -15.44
N THR A 218 28.24 14.30 -16.00
CA THR A 218 27.08 14.82 -16.73
C THR A 218 25.82 14.14 -16.22
N PRO A 219 24.63 14.79 -16.31
CA PRO A 219 23.40 14.26 -15.74
C PRO A 219 23.15 12.79 -16.13
N LEU A 220 22.96 11.95 -15.12
CA LEU A 220 22.70 10.50 -15.16
C LEU A 220 23.86 9.62 -15.67
N LEU A 221 24.98 10.19 -16.13
CA LEU A 221 26.18 9.44 -16.52
C LEU A 221 27.08 9.24 -15.31
N ASN A 222 27.46 8.01 -14.97
CA ASN A 222 28.34 7.74 -13.83
C ASN A 222 29.73 7.30 -14.32
N GLU A 223 30.76 7.88 -13.73
CA GLU A 223 32.17 7.54 -13.95
C GLU A 223 32.84 7.14 -12.65
N LEU A 224 33.80 6.23 -12.73
CA LEU A 224 34.59 5.78 -11.60
C LEU A 224 35.83 6.66 -11.48
N ALA A 225 36.00 7.31 -10.32
CA ALA A 225 37.19 8.06 -9.97
C ALA A 225 37.96 7.34 -8.85
N ALA A 226 39.26 7.62 -8.76
CA ALA A 226 40.11 7.12 -7.70
C ALA A 226 40.90 8.26 -7.05
N ALA A 227 41.14 8.14 -5.75
CA ALA A 227 41.97 9.05 -4.98
C ALA A 227 42.73 8.28 -3.89
N THR A 228 43.81 8.86 -3.39
CA THR A 228 44.48 8.36 -2.18
C THR A 228 44.02 9.18 -0.99
N ILE A 229 43.49 8.49 0.01
CA ILE A 229 42.81 9.04 1.18
C ILE A 229 43.44 8.43 2.43
N ASP A 230 43.75 9.28 3.40
CA ASP A 230 44.10 8.80 4.74
C ASP A 230 42.82 8.36 5.47
N PRO A 231 42.75 7.17 6.09
CA PRO A 231 41.56 6.73 6.82
C PRO A 231 41.06 7.72 7.88
N THR A 232 41.94 8.57 8.43
CA THR A 232 41.60 9.64 9.38
C THR A 232 40.80 10.79 8.75
N GLU A 233 40.79 10.92 7.42
CA GLU A 233 40.02 11.94 6.69
C GLU A 233 38.56 11.52 6.42
N VAL A 234 38.17 10.34 6.91
CA VAL A 234 36.79 9.82 6.80
C VAL A 234 35.99 10.17 8.04
N HIS A 235 34.93 10.96 7.85
CA HIS A 235 34.08 11.44 8.94
C HIS A 235 32.61 11.13 8.68
N THR A 236 31.87 10.88 9.75
CA THR A 236 30.41 10.97 9.74
C THR A 236 29.99 12.43 9.85
N LEU A 237 28.74 12.74 9.49
CA LEU A 237 28.23 14.10 9.63
C LEU A 237 28.24 14.59 11.10
N PRO A 238 27.82 13.79 12.11
CA PRO A 238 27.93 14.20 13.52
C PRO A 238 29.36 14.56 13.95
N GLU A 239 30.37 13.80 13.50
CA GLU A 239 31.78 14.06 13.82
C GLU A 239 32.25 15.40 13.25
N LEU A 240 31.92 15.69 11.98
CA LEU A 240 32.25 17.00 11.38
C LEU A 240 31.57 18.14 12.13
N MET A 241 30.26 18.01 12.42
CA MET A 241 29.50 19.05 13.10
C MET A 241 30.04 19.34 14.51
N ALA A 242 30.46 18.31 15.25
CA ALA A 242 31.09 18.46 16.55
C ALA A 242 32.46 19.16 16.50
N GLY A 243 33.15 19.07 15.36
CA GLY A 243 34.43 19.73 15.09
C GLY A 243 34.32 21.20 14.67
N LEU A 244 33.14 21.67 14.22
CA LEU A 244 32.97 23.04 13.73
C LEU A 244 33.24 24.08 14.83
N ARG A 245 34.04 25.09 14.50
CA ARG A 245 34.33 26.26 15.34
C ARG A 245 34.22 27.51 14.48
N HIS A 246 33.78 28.61 15.08
CA HIS A 246 33.69 29.92 14.44
C HIS A 246 33.86 31.01 15.51
N GLU A 247 34.42 32.16 15.15
CA GLU A 247 34.77 33.23 16.10
C GLU A 247 33.54 33.87 16.78
N THR A 248 32.49 34.17 16.01
CA THR A 248 31.25 34.79 16.50
C THR A 248 30.19 33.81 17.00
N ILE A 249 30.07 32.64 16.38
CA ILE A 249 29.06 31.63 16.73
C ILE A 249 29.53 30.88 17.97
N THR A 250 28.82 31.07 19.08
CA THR A 250 29.17 30.49 20.39
C THR A 250 28.75 29.03 20.51
N GLU A 251 27.77 28.59 19.73
CA GLU A 251 27.18 27.26 19.85
C GLU A 251 26.59 26.79 18.51
N VAL A 252 26.90 25.54 18.13
CA VAL A 252 26.27 24.84 16.99
C VAL A 252 25.68 23.53 17.51
N VAL A 253 24.36 23.43 17.54
CA VAL A 253 23.63 22.23 17.96
C VAL A 253 23.16 21.48 16.71
N TYR A 254 23.57 20.22 16.56
CA TYR A 254 23.22 19.40 15.40
C TYR A 254 22.10 18.40 15.72
N HIS A 255 21.11 18.33 14.83
CA HIS A 255 20.03 17.35 14.85
C HIS A 255 19.92 16.60 13.52
N ARG A 256 19.80 15.27 13.60
CA ARG A 256 19.42 14.41 12.46
C ARG A 256 17.94 14.08 12.55
N THR A 257 17.15 14.71 11.68
CA THR A 257 15.68 14.66 11.73
C THR A 257 15.14 14.27 10.35
N PRO A 258 15.21 12.99 9.97
CA PRO A 258 14.85 12.54 8.63
C PRO A 258 13.39 12.86 8.29
N ILE A 259 13.17 13.42 7.10
CA ILE A 259 11.83 13.65 6.53
C ILE A 259 11.74 12.91 5.20
N ASP A 260 10.62 12.24 4.96
CA ASP A 260 10.32 11.59 3.69
C ASP A 260 10.35 12.59 2.52
N ARG A 261 10.86 12.15 1.36
CA ARG A 261 10.98 13.00 0.17
C ARG A 261 9.67 13.65 -0.27
N GLU A 262 8.54 12.96 -0.18
CA GLU A 262 7.24 13.37 -0.75
C GLU A 262 6.14 13.53 0.30
N ASN A 263 6.18 12.79 1.41
CA ASN A 263 5.17 12.84 2.47
C ASN A 263 5.42 13.99 3.46
N PHE A 264 4.40 14.42 4.21
CA PHE A 264 4.59 15.35 5.35
C PHE A 264 5.31 14.65 6.51
N PRO A 265 6.12 15.36 7.31
CA PRO A 265 6.86 14.76 8.42
C PRO A 265 5.94 14.05 9.40
N GLU A 266 6.42 12.98 10.06
CA GLU A 266 5.68 12.31 11.14
C GLU A 266 5.49 13.28 12.33
N GLN A 267 4.47 13.02 13.17
CA GLN A 267 4.07 13.94 14.24
C GLN A 267 5.24 14.28 15.18
N GLY A 268 6.00 13.28 15.61
CA GLY A 268 7.16 13.50 16.50
C GLY A 268 8.26 14.37 15.87
N VAL A 269 8.40 14.36 14.53
CA VAL A 269 9.33 15.27 13.82
C VAL A 269 8.79 16.70 13.84
N VAL A 270 7.50 16.89 13.58
CA VAL A 270 6.85 18.20 13.65
C VAL A 270 6.97 18.79 15.05
N GLU A 271 6.71 17.99 16.08
CA GLU A 271 6.81 18.39 17.48
C GLU A 271 8.24 18.75 17.86
N ALA A 272 9.24 17.96 17.44
CA ALA A 272 10.64 18.30 17.67
C ALA A 272 11.02 19.66 17.04
N LEU A 273 10.54 19.95 15.82
CA LEU A 273 10.73 21.26 15.18
C LEU A 273 10.04 22.39 15.96
N VAL A 274 8.80 22.17 16.39
CA VAL A 274 8.04 23.14 17.19
C VAL A 274 8.76 23.44 18.51
N ASP A 275 9.20 22.41 19.22
CA ASP A 275 9.92 22.51 20.48
C ASP A 275 11.23 23.29 20.33
N MET A 276 12.00 22.98 19.28
CA MET A 276 13.26 23.68 18.99
C MET A 276 13.02 25.17 18.73
N VAL A 277 12.02 25.53 17.93
CA VAL A 277 11.67 26.93 17.65
C VAL A 277 11.12 27.62 18.89
N GLN A 278 10.28 26.95 19.68
CA GLN A 278 9.66 27.53 20.87
C GLN A 278 10.67 27.83 21.98
N ARG A 279 11.73 27.04 22.12
CA ARG A 279 12.79 27.23 23.13
C ARG A 279 13.91 28.17 22.67
N ALA A 280 13.89 28.60 21.41
CA ALA A 280 14.96 29.42 20.84
C ALA A 280 14.95 30.85 21.40
N ASP A 281 16.13 31.35 21.73
CA ASP A 281 16.33 32.77 22.02
C ASP A 281 16.45 33.61 20.72
N PRO A 282 16.32 34.95 20.79
CA PRO A 282 16.41 35.80 19.61
C PRO A 282 17.75 35.77 18.85
N HIS A 283 18.81 35.18 19.42
CA HIS A 283 20.13 35.07 18.81
C HIS A 283 20.38 33.71 18.16
N THR A 284 19.36 32.86 18.10
CA THR A 284 19.41 31.53 17.50
C THR A 284 18.95 31.54 16.05
N ALA A 285 19.83 31.10 15.16
CA ALA A 285 19.51 30.79 13.77
C ALA A 285 19.24 29.29 13.58
N PHE A 286 18.45 28.97 12.57
CA PHE A 286 18.12 27.59 12.18
C PHE A 286 18.59 27.33 10.76
N VAL A 287 19.38 26.28 10.56
CA VAL A 287 19.88 25.88 9.24
C VAL A 287 19.32 24.50 8.89
N PHE A 288 18.45 24.46 7.88
CA PHE A 288 17.85 23.22 7.38
C PHE A 288 18.55 22.74 6.12
N ASN A 289 18.96 21.48 6.10
CA ASN A 289 19.55 20.92 4.88
C ASN A 289 19.03 19.52 4.55
N CYS A 290 18.89 19.26 3.25
CA CYS A 290 18.66 17.92 2.71
C CYS A 290 19.59 17.68 1.52
N GLN A 291 19.41 16.61 0.74
CA GLN A 291 20.30 16.35 -0.41
C GLN A 291 20.38 17.54 -1.39
N MET A 292 19.23 18.11 -1.80
CA MET A 292 19.17 19.17 -2.81
C MET A 292 18.69 20.54 -2.28
N GLY A 293 18.26 20.64 -1.02
CA GLY A 293 17.71 21.88 -0.48
C GLY A 293 16.31 22.27 -0.96
N ARG A 294 15.61 21.34 -1.63
CA ARG A 294 14.27 21.52 -2.21
C ARG A 294 13.17 21.05 -1.25
N GLY A 295 12.37 20.05 -1.62
CA GLY A 295 11.14 19.67 -0.91
C GLY A 295 11.25 19.48 0.60
N ARG A 296 12.19 18.66 1.09
CA ARG A 296 12.36 18.40 2.54
C ARG A 296 12.74 19.67 3.32
N THR A 297 13.76 20.38 2.84
CA THR A 297 14.22 21.66 3.39
C THR A 297 13.10 22.69 3.42
N THR A 298 12.41 22.92 2.30
CA THR A 298 11.29 23.86 2.24
C THR A 298 10.19 23.46 3.21
N THR A 299 9.85 22.17 3.31
CA THR A 299 8.79 21.70 4.22
C THR A 299 9.13 21.99 5.69
N ALA A 300 10.35 21.65 6.13
CA ALA A 300 10.78 21.93 7.50
C ALA A 300 10.88 23.44 7.79
N MET A 301 11.38 24.22 6.84
CA MET A 301 11.40 25.68 6.93
C MET A 301 9.99 26.26 7.07
N THR A 302 9.01 25.79 6.28
CA THR A 302 7.61 26.23 6.39
C THR A 302 7.03 25.89 7.77
N VAL A 303 7.23 24.67 8.28
CA VAL A 303 6.77 24.28 9.63
C VAL A 303 7.38 25.17 10.72
N ALA A 304 8.70 25.39 10.67
CA ALA A 304 9.40 26.22 11.63
C ALA A 304 8.98 27.71 11.55
N TYR A 305 8.83 28.24 10.34
CA TYR A 305 8.37 29.60 10.08
C TYR A 305 6.95 29.83 10.59
N LEU A 306 6.03 28.89 10.40
CA LEU A 306 4.66 29.00 10.91
C LEU A 306 4.64 29.08 12.44
N LYS A 307 5.39 28.21 13.12
CA LYS A 307 5.49 28.26 14.58
C LYS A 307 6.14 29.56 15.06
N TRP A 308 7.20 30.01 14.41
CA TRP A 308 7.88 31.25 14.79
C TRP A 308 7.02 32.49 14.53
N SER A 309 6.28 32.52 13.41
CA SER A 309 5.43 33.64 13.04
C SER A 309 4.26 33.81 13.99
N VAL A 310 3.63 32.73 14.47
CA VAL A 310 2.55 32.83 15.50
C VAL A 310 3.06 33.30 16.86
N MET A 311 4.35 33.16 17.14
CA MET A 311 4.97 33.66 18.37
C MET A 311 5.31 35.17 18.32
N GLN A 312 5.17 35.83 17.17
CA GLN A 312 5.50 37.25 17.05
C GLN A 312 4.40 38.16 17.64
N PRO A 313 4.74 39.29 18.29
CA PRO A 313 3.77 40.14 19.00
C PRO A 313 2.60 40.67 18.17
N ASP A 314 2.84 40.93 16.87
CA ASP A 314 1.85 41.50 15.93
C ASP A 314 1.36 40.46 14.90
N SER A 315 1.44 39.17 15.23
CA SER A 315 1.05 38.12 14.30
C SER A 315 -0.47 38.09 14.10
N THR A 316 -0.92 38.65 12.97
CA THR A 316 -2.30 38.53 12.51
C THR A 316 -2.35 37.68 11.25
N VAL A 317 -3.05 36.55 11.34
CA VAL A 317 -3.32 35.72 10.15
C VAL A 317 -4.52 36.31 9.41
N LEU A 318 -4.24 37.05 8.34
CA LEU A 318 -5.27 37.67 7.49
C LEU A 318 -5.78 36.67 6.44
N VAL A 319 -7.08 36.72 6.16
CA VAL A 319 -7.69 36.01 5.04
C VAL A 319 -7.84 36.98 3.88
N PRO A 320 -7.17 36.77 2.73
CA PRO A 320 -7.36 37.60 1.55
C PRO A 320 -8.83 37.58 1.07
N ASP A 321 -9.36 38.75 0.71
CA ASP A 321 -10.70 38.88 0.12
C ASP A 321 -10.79 38.16 -1.24
N GLY A 322 -11.91 37.49 -1.51
CA GLY A 322 -12.21 36.91 -2.82
C GLY A 322 -11.52 35.58 -3.15
N LEU A 323 -10.91 34.89 -2.19
CA LEU A 323 -10.35 33.56 -2.42
C LEU A 323 -11.46 32.56 -2.86
N PRO A 324 -11.24 31.77 -3.93
CA PRO A 324 -12.23 30.80 -4.43
C PRO A 324 -12.26 29.54 -3.55
N MET A 325 -12.72 29.67 -2.31
CA MET A 325 -12.55 28.66 -1.26
C MET A 325 -13.85 28.31 -0.51
N THR A 326 -14.98 28.94 -0.85
CA THR A 326 -16.28 28.74 -0.17
C THR A 326 -17.18 27.72 -0.85
N ARG A 327 -18.20 27.23 -0.13
CA ARG A 327 -19.28 26.34 -0.63
C ARG A 327 -19.90 26.76 -1.97
N GLN A 328 -19.96 28.06 -2.26
CA GLN A 328 -20.46 28.59 -3.54
C GLN A 328 -19.55 28.28 -4.75
N HIS A 329 -18.27 27.92 -4.52
CA HIS A 329 -17.34 27.51 -5.57
C HIS A 329 -17.40 26.02 -5.92
N ARG A 330 -18.01 25.17 -5.07
CA ARG A 330 -18.21 23.73 -5.39
C ARG A 330 -19.08 23.51 -6.63
N SER A 331 -20.04 24.39 -6.88
CA SER A 331 -20.86 24.38 -8.10
C SER A 331 -20.12 24.89 -9.34
N LEU A 332 -18.98 25.57 -9.18
CA LEU A 332 -18.11 26.00 -10.29
C LEU A 332 -17.03 24.95 -10.61
N THR A 333 -16.74 24.03 -9.69
CA THR A 333 -15.82 22.89 -9.88
C THR A 333 -16.46 21.67 -10.56
N ILE A 334 -17.64 21.82 -11.19
CA ILE A 334 -18.35 20.72 -11.88
C ILE A 334 -17.57 20.26 -13.12
N ASP A 335 -16.77 21.14 -13.72
CA ASP A 335 -15.85 20.80 -14.81
C ASP A 335 -14.39 20.82 -14.33
N PRO A 336 -13.74 19.65 -14.16
CA PRO A 336 -12.34 19.53 -13.78
C PRO A 336 -11.36 20.28 -14.69
N SER A 337 -11.76 20.65 -15.92
CA SER A 337 -10.92 21.38 -16.88
C SER A 337 -10.83 22.89 -16.61
N THR A 338 -11.71 23.43 -15.75
CA THR A 338 -11.78 24.88 -15.43
C THR A 338 -11.14 25.24 -14.09
N ILE A 339 -10.67 24.24 -13.34
CA ILE A 339 -10.14 24.39 -11.98
C ILE A 339 -8.65 24.77 -12.05
N ASP A 340 -8.29 25.88 -11.42
CA ASP A 340 -6.89 26.22 -11.21
C ASP A 340 -6.32 25.50 -9.97
N TYR A 341 -5.88 24.27 -10.19
CA TYR A 341 -5.25 23.44 -9.17
C TYR A 341 -3.94 24.03 -8.61
N ALA A 342 -3.31 25.02 -9.28
CA ALA A 342 -2.15 25.70 -8.73
C ALA A 342 -2.50 26.53 -7.47
N LEU A 343 -3.78 26.87 -7.27
CA LEU A 343 -4.29 27.50 -6.05
C LEU A 343 -4.60 26.50 -4.92
N GLY A 344 -4.36 25.21 -5.14
CA GLY A 344 -4.60 24.16 -4.15
C GLY A 344 -6.08 23.79 -3.98
N THR A 345 -6.92 24.05 -4.99
CA THR A 345 -8.39 23.82 -4.98
C THR A 345 -8.77 22.35 -5.21
N PHE A 346 -8.09 21.42 -4.54
CA PHE A 346 -8.40 20.00 -4.61
C PHE A 346 -9.63 19.66 -3.75
N LYS A 347 -10.45 18.69 -4.18
CA LYS A 347 -11.68 18.30 -3.48
C LYS A 347 -11.45 18.00 -1.99
N VAL A 348 -10.41 17.23 -1.67
CA VAL A 348 -10.00 16.91 -0.30
C VAL A 348 -9.59 18.15 0.51
N ILE A 349 -8.95 19.13 -0.11
CA ILE A 349 -8.51 20.37 0.56
C ILE A 349 -9.71 21.28 0.83
N LEU A 350 -10.65 21.36 -0.12
CA LEU A 350 -11.90 22.11 0.09
C LEU A 350 -12.74 21.49 1.21
N ALA A 351 -12.86 20.16 1.21
CA ALA A 351 -13.55 19.45 2.29
C ALA A 351 -12.82 19.58 3.63
N LEU A 352 -11.49 19.65 3.64
CA LEU A 352 -10.69 19.93 4.84
C LEU A 352 -11.02 21.32 5.39
N CYS A 353 -11.03 22.34 4.54
CA CYS A 353 -11.33 23.70 4.97
C CYS A 353 -12.75 23.84 5.56
N GLU A 354 -13.69 23.00 5.12
CA GLU A 354 -15.05 22.94 5.70
C GLU A 354 -15.12 22.17 7.03
N THR A 355 -14.21 21.22 7.23
CA THR A 355 -14.17 20.36 8.42
C THR A 355 -13.47 21.06 9.59
N LEU A 356 -12.52 21.94 9.31
CA LEU A 356 -11.76 22.69 10.32
C LEU A 356 -12.47 24.00 10.68
N ASP A 357 -12.52 24.32 11.98
CA ASP A 357 -13.18 25.53 12.50
C ASP A 357 -12.67 26.83 11.85
N GLN A 358 -11.35 26.91 11.60
CA GLN A 358 -10.70 28.06 10.96
C GLN A 358 -10.03 27.64 9.64
N GLY A 359 -10.59 26.66 8.93
CA GLY A 359 -9.96 26.03 7.78
C GLY A 359 -9.54 26.99 6.66
N LEU A 360 -10.36 28.01 6.37
CA LEU A 360 -10.03 29.03 5.36
C LEU A 360 -8.84 29.89 5.79
N GLN A 361 -8.80 30.28 7.07
CA GLN A 361 -7.73 31.08 7.64
C GLN A 361 -6.43 30.29 7.71
N ALA A 362 -6.50 29.04 8.18
CA ALA A 362 -5.39 28.11 8.17
C ALA A 362 -4.83 27.94 6.75
N LYS A 363 -5.68 27.67 5.74
CA LYS A 363 -5.21 27.51 4.37
C LYS A 363 -4.56 28.77 3.81
N ALA A 364 -5.18 29.94 3.98
CA ALA A 364 -4.62 31.20 3.48
C ALA A 364 -3.23 31.47 4.07
N TRP A 365 -3.05 31.20 5.37
CA TRP A 365 -1.77 31.34 6.04
C TRP A 365 -0.72 30.37 5.52
N ILE A 366 -1.09 29.10 5.35
CA ILE A 366 -0.21 28.07 4.80
C ILE A 366 0.20 28.40 3.38
N ASP A 367 -0.72 28.88 2.55
CA ASP A 367 -0.41 29.27 1.17
C ASP A 367 0.62 30.40 1.12
N SER A 368 0.44 31.44 1.96
CA SER A 368 1.42 32.52 2.11
C SER A 368 2.77 32.00 2.59
N ALA A 369 2.80 31.12 3.59
CA ALA A 369 4.03 30.54 4.11
C ALA A 369 4.74 29.62 3.10
N ILE A 370 3.98 28.92 2.24
CA ILE A 370 4.55 28.16 1.13
C ILE A 370 5.17 29.12 0.11
N ASP A 371 4.50 30.22 -0.22
CA ASP A 371 4.98 31.21 -1.18
C ASP A 371 6.24 31.94 -0.69
N ASP A 372 6.29 32.33 0.58
CA ASP A 372 7.48 32.91 1.21
C ASP A 372 8.68 31.96 1.17
N CYS A 373 8.44 30.65 1.33
CA CYS A 373 9.45 29.60 1.27
C CYS A 373 9.73 29.06 -0.15
N ALA A 374 9.04 29.57 -1.20
CA ALA A 374 8.96 28.94 -2.51
C ALA A 374 10.20 29.09 -3.41
N ALA A 375 11.27 29.72 -2.94
CA ALA A 375 12.47 30.06 -3.74
C ALA A 375 13.02 28.91 -4.62
N LEU A 376 12.84 27.64 -4.23
CA LEU A 376 13.25 26.46 -4.99
C LEU A 376 12.14 25.44 -5.27
N TYR A 377 11.05 25.54 -4.52
CA TYR A 377 10.06 24.49 -4.40
C TYR A 377 8.77 25.09 -3.86
N ASN A 378 7.79 25.29 -4.72
CA ASN A 378 6.43 25.59 -4.30
C ASN A 378 5.62 24.29 -4.29
N LEU A 379 5.06 23.91 -3.14
CA LEU A 379 4.38 22.63 -3.01
C LEU A 379 3.17 22.53 -3.94
N ARG A 380 2.38 23.60 -4.08
CA ARG A 380 1.15 23.61 -4.88
C ARG A 380 1.45 23.43 -6.37
N THR A 381 2.45 24.13 -6.90
CA THR A 381 2.83 23.97 -8.31
C THR A 381 3.41 22.59 -8.61
N VAL A 382 4.17 22.00 -7.67
CA VAL A 382 4.75 20.65 -7.87
C VAL A 382 3.68 19.55 -7.80
N ILE A 383 2.62 19.74 -7.01
CA ILE A 383 1.44 18.84 -7.05
C ILE A 383 0.81 18.90 -8.44
N GLU A 384 0.57 20.12 -8.95
CA GLU A 384 -0.06 20.30 -10.26
C GLU A 384 0.80 19.73 -11.40
N ASP A 385 2.10 19.97 -11.41
CA ASP A 385 3.03 19.39 -12.38
C ASP A 385 2.98 17.85 -12.37
N ALA A 386 2.93 17.23 -11.18
CA ALA A 386 2.84 15.79 -11.05
C ALA A 386 1.49 15.26 -11.58
N ARG A 387 0.39 15.96 -11.29
CA ARG A 387 -0.96 15.62 -11.79
C ARG A 387 -1.04 15.77 -13.31
N GLN A 388 -0.55 16.86 -13.89
CA GLN A 388 -0.54 17.05 -15.35
C GLN A 388 0.28 15.97 -16.06
N ARG A 389 1.41 15.55 -15.47
CA ARG A 389 2.22 14.45 -15.99
C ARG A 389 1.53 13.10 -15.84
N SER A 390 0.77 12.85 -14.78
CA SER A 390 0.00 11.59 -14.69
C SER A 390 -1.07 11.50 -15.79
N VAL A 391 -1.72 12.62 -16.12
CA VAL A 391 -2.75 12.66 -17.17
C VAL A 391 -2.14 12.56 -18.57
N SER A 392 -1.03 13.25 -18.84
CA SER A 392 -0.43 13.31 -20.19
C SER A 392 0.51 12.13 -20.52
N GLU A 393 1.02 11.41 -19.52
CA GLU A 393 1.95 10.30 -19.74
C GLU A 393 1.25 9.08 -20.35
N ALA A 394 1.80 8.62 -21.48
CA ALA A 394 1.28 7.48 -22.23
C ALA A 394 1.63 6.14 -21.57
N LYS A 395 2.77 6.03 -20.88
CA LYS A 395 3.23 4.77 -20.28
C LYS A 395 2.54 4.53 -18.92
N PRO A 396 1.78 3.43 -18.73
CA PRO A 396 1.03 3.16 -17.51
C PRO A 396 1.88 3.22 -16.22
N ALA A 397 3.07 2.61 -16.24
CA ALA A 397 3.96 2.61 -15.08
C ALA A 397 4.42 4.04 -14.67
N LYS A 398 4.70 4.90 -15.66
CA LYS A 398 5.10 6.29 -15.38
C LYS A 398 3.90 7.15 -14.98
N ARG A 399 2.74 6.93 -15.58
CA ARG A 399 1.47 7.56 -15.18
C ARG A 399 1.18 7.28 -13.70
N SER A 400 1.21 6.00 -13.31
CA SER A 400 1.02 5.58 -11.92
C SER A 400 2.06 6.22 -10.99
N PHE A 401 3.35 6.24 -11.38
CA PHE A 401 4.40 6.93 -10.63
C PHE A 401 4.07 8.41 -10.37
N TYR A 402 3.68 9.16 -11.41
CA TYR A 402 3.35 10.58 -11.25
C TYR A 402 2.07 10.80 -10.44
N LEU A 403 1.08 9.94 -10.59
CA LEU A 403 -0.14 9.99 -9.80
C LEU A 403 0.17 9.76 -8.32
N HIS A 404 0.88 8.69 -7.98
CA HIS A 404 1.33 8.41 -6.62
C HIS A 404 2.09 9.58 -6.00
N ARG A 405 2.97 10.20 -6.79
CA ARG A 405 3.70 11.39 -6.36
C ARG A 405 2.78 12.58 -6.10
N ALA A 406 1.82 12.85 -6.98
CA ALA A 406 0.83 13.91 -6.78
C ALA A 406 0.03 13.68 -5.48
N CYS A 407 -0.41 12.45 -5.22
CA CYS A 407 -1.16 12.09 -4.01
C CYS A 407 -0.35 12.32 -2.73
N ARG A 408 0.93 11.91 -2.69
CA ARG A 408 1.79 12.10 -1.51
C ARG A 408 2.07 13.57 -1.22
N LEU A 409 2.26 14.36 -2.27
CA LEU A 409 2.44 15.81 -2.15
C LEU A 409 1.14 16.52 -1.74
N LEU A 410 -0.01 16.03 -2.21
CA LEU A 410 -1.32 16.50 -1.78
C LEU A 410 -1.59 16.18 -0.31
N GLU A 411 -1.26 14.96 0.14
CA GLU A 411 -1.23 14.61 1.57
C GLU A 411 -0.35 15.60 2.33
N ARG A 412 0.83 15.95 1.78
CA ARG A 412 1.71 16.90 2.44
C ARG A 412 1.07 18.27 2.62
N TYR A 413 0.38 18.74 1.59
CA TYR A 413 -0.33 20.01 1.64
C TYR A 413 -1.51 19.98 2.62
N PHE A 414 -2.28 18.88 2.63
CA PHE A 414 -3.34 18.62 3.59
C PHE A 414 -2.84 18.77 5.03
N TYR A 415 -1.75 18.09 5.40
CA TYR A 415 -1.24 18.15 6.77
C TYR A 415 -0.59 19.49 7.14
N LEU A 416 -0.09 20.27 6.17
CA LEU A 416 0.34 21.64 6.44
C LEU A 416 -0.86 22.51 6.85
N ILE A 417 -2.00 22.39 6.18
CA ILE A 417 -3.25 23.09 6.56
C ILE A 417 -3.73 22.64 7.93
N VAL A 418 -3.71 21.34 8.20
CA VAL A 418 -4.04 20.79 9.53
C VAL A 418 -3.11 21.35 10.60
N PHE A 419 -1.81 21.44 10.33
CA PHE A 419 -0.84 22.05 11.24
C PHE A 419 -1.11 23.55 11.44
N GLY A 420 -1.51 24.27 10.40
CA GLY A 420 -1.95 25.67 10.49
C GLY A 420 -3.15 25.83 11.43
N GLN A 421 -4.17 24.98 11.31
CA GLN A 421 -5.31 24.97 12.23
C GLN A 421 -4.86 24.70 13.67
N TYR A 422 -3.99 23.70 13.88
CA TYR A 422 -3.43 23.41 15.20
C TYR A 422 -2.76 24.64 15.83
N LEU A 423 -1.95 25.38 15.06
CA LEU A 423 -1.27 26.58 15.58
C LEU A 423 -2.24 27.73 15.90
N LEU A 424 -3.39 27.78 15.22
CA LEU A 424 -4.43 28.76 15.51
C LEU A 424 -5.28 28.39 16.74
N ASP A 425 -5.27 27.12 17.14
CA ASP A 425 -5.99 26.63 18.31
C ASP A 425 -5.14 26.79 19.58
N ALA A 426 -5.51 27.76 20.42
CA ALA A 426 -4.72 28.17 21.58
C ALA A 426 -4.68 27.14 22.74
N HIS A 427 -5.49 26.06 22.69
CA HIS A 427 -5.80 25.23 23.85
C HIS A 427 -5.12 23.86 23.90
N VAL A 428 -4.32 23.47 22.90
CA VAL A 428 -3.75 22.12 22.82
C VAL A 428 -2.22 22.11 22.91
N THR A 429 -1.68 21.19 23.72
CA THR A 429 -0.27 21.16 24.12
C THR A 429 0.68 20.64 23.05
N SER A 430 0.25 19.71 22.19
CA SER A 430 1.08 19.13 21.14
C SER A 430 0.26 18.79 19.89
N PHE A 431 0.95 18.68 18.74
CA PHE A 431 0.30 18.40 17.46
C PHE A 431 -0.30 16.99 17.41
N SER A 432 0.37 16.00 18.00
CA SER A 432 -0.14 14.62 18.11
C SER A 432 -1.42 14.55 18.94
N SER A 433 -1.45 15.17 20.12
CA SER A 433 -2.64 15.22 20.97
C SER A 433 -3.79 15.96 20.28
N TRP A 434 -3.49 17.03 19.55
CA TRP A 434 -4.51 17.73 18.74
C TRP A 434 -5.09 16.83 17.66
N LEU A 435 -4.26 16.09 16.91
CA LEU A 435 -4.73 15.15 15.88
C LEU A 435 -5.59 14.02 16.45
N GLN A 436 -5.24 13.51 17.64
CA GLN A 436 -6.01 12.46 18.34
C GLN A 436 -7.41 12.92 18.74
N LEU A 437 -7.62 14.23 18.94
CA LEU A 437 -8.94 14.83 19.16
C LEU A 437 -9.72 15.07 17.86
N HIS A 438 -9.06 14.96 16.70
CA HIS A 438 -9.66 15.20 15.39
C HIS A 438 -9.56 13.97 14.46
N PRO A 439 -10.03 12.78 14.90
CA PRO A 439 -9.87 11.54 14.13
C PRO A 439 -10.60 11.53 12.78
N ALA A 440 -11.58 12.42 12.60
CA ALA A 440 -12.27 12.63 11.33
C ALA A 440 -11.32 13.09 10.21
N LEU A 441 -10.23 13.80 10.53
CA LEU A 441 -9.27 14.31 9.53
C LEU A 441 -8.53 13.18 8.82
N PHE A 442 -8.22 12.12 9.55
CA PHE A 442 -7.58 10.96 8.96
C PHE A 442 -8.55 10.24 7.98
N ARG A 443 -9.87 10.29 8.22
CA ARG A 443 -10.91 9.71 7.33
C ARG A 443 -11.11 10.53 6.08
N LEU A 444 -11.07 11.85 6.22
CA LEU A 444 -11.20 12.77 5.10
C LEU A 444 -10.08 12.61 4.07
N LEU A 445 -8.87 12.31 4.53
CA LEU A 445 -7.76 12.01 3.62
C LEU A 445 -7.96 10.65 2.91
N ASP A 446 -8.62 9.72 3.59
CA ASP A 446 -8.91 8.36 3.12
C ASP A 446 -9.98 8.34 2.01
N ASP A 447 -11.04 9.15 2.16
CA ASP A 447 -12.09 9.33 1.14
C ASP A 447 -11.75 10.39 0.08
N LEU A 448 -10.63 11.11 0.23
CA LEU A 448 -10.19 12.21 -0.64
C LEU A 448 -11.21 13.33 -0.83
N GLY A 449 -11.96 13.67 0.22
CA GLY A 449 -13.07 14.60 0.16
C GLY A 449 -14.25 14.03 -0.64
N GLY A 450 -14.47 12.72 -0.57
CA GLY A 450 -15.52 11.99 -1.28
C GLY A 450 -15.22 11.74 -2.77
N ALA A 451 -13.96 11.53 -3.15
CA ALA A 451 -13.63 11.07 -4.51
C ALA A 451 -14.21 9.66 -4.72
N THR A 452 -14.85 9.42 -5.86
CA THR A 452 -15.54 8.14 -6.14
C THR A 452 -14.74 7.28 -7.10
N TYR A 453 -14.87 5.96 -6.99
CA TYR A 453 -14.26 5.03 -7.93
C TYR A 453 -14.85 5.15 -9.35
N PRO A 454 -14.03 5.09 -10.41
CA PRO A 454 -14.54 5.14 -11.77
C PRO A 454 -15.32 3.86 -12.09
N SER A 455 -16.61 4.00 -12.39
CA SER A 455 -17.46 2.87 -12.79
C SER A 455 -17.53 2.66 -14.31
N ARG A 456 -17.11 3.64 -15.13
CA ARG A 456 -17.41 3.69 -16.58
C ARG A 456 -16.86 2.56 -17.47
N LYS A 457 -15.79 1.86 -17.06
CA LYS A 457 -15.03 0.89 -17.88
C LYS A 457 -14.41 -0.22 -17.03
N VAL A 458 -15.23 -1.08 -16.45
CA VAL A 458 -14.79 -2.08 -15.46
C VAL A 458 -13.94 -3.19 -16.10
N LEU A 459 -14.31 -3.71 -17.28
CA LEU A 459 -13.62 -4.83 -17.94
C LEU A 459 -12.37 -4.41 -18.75
N HIS A 460 -12.06 -3.11 -18.84
CA HIS A 460 -10.97 -2.63 -19.70
C HIS A 460 -9.61 -3.26 -19.33
N ASN A 461 -9.30 -3.32 -18.02
CA ASN A 461 -8.06 -3.91 -17.48
C ASN A 461 -8.31 -5.11 -16.57
N ASN A 462 -9.56 -5.53 -16.42
CA ASN A 462 -9.95 -6.61 -15.52
C ASN A 462 -10.45 -7.83 -16.29
N ILE A 463 -10.45 -8.96 -15.59
CA ILE A 463 -10.98 -10.25 -16.02
C ILE A 463 -11.88 -10.81 -14.92
N LEU A 464 -12.78 -11.72 -15.29
CA LEU A 464 -13.65 -12.41 -14.35
C LEU A 464 -13.04 -13.76 -14.00
N LYS A 465 -12.88 -14.02 -12.71
CA LYS A 465 -12.47 -15.32 -12.18
C LYS A 465 -13.60 -15.92 -11.35
N PHE A 466 -13.86 -17.21 -11.56
CA PHE A 466 -14.78 -17.98 -10.75
C PHE A 466 -14.32 -17.96 -9.28
N ASP A 467 -15.24 -17.58 -8.38
CA ASP A 467 -14.89 -17.38 -6.97
C ASP A 467 -14.59 -18.68 -6.23
N HIS A 468 -15.11 -19.82 -6.71
CA HIS A 468 -14.80 -21.12 -6.10
C HIS A 468 -13.48 -21.66 -6.64
N PHE A 469 -12.60 -22.04 -5.72
CA PHE A 469 -11.28 -22.60 -6.01
C PHE A 469 -10.92 -23.71 -5.01
N PRO A 470 -10.00 -24.63 -5.37
CA PRO A 470 -9.49 -25.66 -4.47
C PRO A 470 -8.93 -25.08 -3.16
N GLY A 471 -9.44 -25.55 -2.03
CA GLY A 471 -9.05 -25.04 -0.71
C GLY A 471 -9.93 -23.91 -0.15
N LEU A 472 -10.99 -23.52 -0.87
CA LEU A 472 -12.03 -22.62 -0.35
C LEU A 472 -12.68 -23.18 0.92
N SER A 473 -13.09 -24.45 0.88
CA SER A 473 -13.76 -25.13 2.00
C SER A 473 -12.75 -25.57 3.05
N ARG A 474 -12.89 -25.04 4.27
CA ARG A 474 -12.13 -25.41 5.47
C ARG A 474 -12.99 -26.16 6.50
N LEU A 475 -14.31 -26.08 6.36
CA LEU A 475 -15.27 -26.83 7.17
C LEU A 475 -15.91 -27.98 6.36
N PRO A 476 -16.47 -28.99 7.05
CA PRO A 476 -17.31 -29.99 6.40
C PRO A 476 -18.45 -29.35 5.59
N LEU A 477 -18.75 -29.92 4.43
CA LEU A 477 -19.79 -29.45 3.51
C LEU A 477 -21.20 -29.88 3.96
N VAL A 478 -21.68 -29.32 5.08
CA VAL A 478 -22.98 -29.67 5.70
C VAL A 478 -24.15 -29.53 4.71
N LEU A 479 -24.14 -28.46 3.91
CA LEU A 479 -25.16 -28.18 2.89
C LEU A 479 -24.63 -28.42 1.45
N GLY A 480 -23.60 -29.26 1.32
CA GLY A 480 -22.99 -29.59 0.03
C GLY A 480 -22.07 -28.49 -0.55
N PRO A 481 -21.59 -28.69 -1.78
CA PRO A 481 -20.55 -27.83 -2.38
C PRO A 481 -21.04 -26.43 -2.74
N ASN A 482 -22.35 -26.21 -2.83
CA ASN A 482 -22.95 -24.91 -3.14
C ASN A 482 -22.79 -23.89 -2.01
N VAL A 483 -22.56 -24.36 -0.77
CA VAL A 483 -22.52 -23.57 0.45
C VAL A 483 -21.21 -23.84 1.24
N PRO A 484 -20.07 -23.37 0.74
CA PRO A 484 -18.80 -23.63 1.41
C PRO A 484 -18.72 -22.91 2.76
N ASN A 485 -18.09 -23.53 3.77
CA ASN A 485 -17.85 -22.93 5.08
C ASN A 485 -19.11 -22.51 5.86
N TYR A 486 -20.26 -23.14 5.59
CA TYR A 486 -21.48 -22.97 6.38
C TYR A 486 -21.27 -23.37 7.85
N ARG A 487 -21.73 -22.52 8.76
CA ARG A 487 -21.68 -22.77 10.22
C ARG A 487 -22.71 -21.93 10.96
N GLN A 488 -23.14 -22.43 12.12
CA GLN A 488 -23.92 -21.68 13.10
C GLN A 488 -23.03 -21.29 14.27
N LEU A 489 -23.21 -20.08 14.80
CA LEU A 489 -22.45 -19.57 15.93
C LEU A 489 -23.17 -19.86 17.26
N GLY A 490 -22.53 -20.56 18.20
CA GLY A 490 -22.98 -20.66 19.61
C GLY A 490 -24.42 -21.13 19.85
N GLY A 491 -25.03 -21.85 18.89
CA GLY A 491 -26.46 -22.21 18.95
C GLY A 491 -27.44 -21.03 18.83
N VAL A 492 -26.94 -19.80 18.63
CA VAL A 492 -27.76 -18.62 18.36
C VAL A 492 -28.07 -18.52 16.86
N PRO A 493 -29.11 -17.79 16.44
CA PRO A 493 -29.50 -17.70 15.03
C PRO A 493 -28.60 -16.74 14.23
N LEU A 494 -27.30 -17.00 14.29
CA LEU A 494 -26.23 -16.29 13.60
C LEU A 494 -25.41 -17.32 12.81
N PHE A 495 -25.25 -17.09 11.50
CA PHE A 495 -24.71 -18.07 10.57
C PHE A 495 -23.65 -17.43 9.67
N GLY A 496 -22.61 -18.19 9.35
CA GLY A 496 -21.52 -17.76 8.47
C GLY A 496 -21.37 -18.70 7.29
N THR A 497 -21.05 -18.16 6.12
CA THR A 497 -20.72 -18.94 4.92
C THR A 497 -19.65 -18.22 4.07
N ALA A 498 -18.98 -18.96 3.18
CA ALA A 498 -18.28 -18.38 2.05
C ALA A 498 -19.28 -17.89 0.97
N GLN A 499 -18.78 -17.34 -0.13
CA GLN A 499 -19.64 -16.96 -1.25
C GLN A 499 -20.33 -18.22 -1.82
N CYS A 500 -21.66 -18.26 -1.74
CA CYS A 500 -22.47 -19.40 -2.21
C CYS A 500 -22.68 -19.36 -3.73
N LEU A 501 -23.02 -20.50 -4.32
CA LEU A 501 -23.73 -20.49 -5.61
C LEU A 501 -25.15 -19.96 -5.41
N GLU A 502 -25.84 -19.56 -6.49
CA GLU A 502 -27.22 -19.04 -6.41
C GLU A 502 -28.15 -20.08 -5.78
N GLN A 503 -28.06 -21.34 -6.23
CA GLN A 503 -28.78 -22.45 -5.58
C GLN A 503 -28.41 -22.61 -4.10
N GLY A 504 -27.14 -22.40 -3.75
CA GLY A 504 -26.67 -22.50 -2.37
C GLY A 504 -27.31 -21.46 -1.43
N ILE A 505 -27.70 -20.29 -1.95
CA ILE A 505 -28.43 -19.29 -1.17
C ILE A 505 -29.81 -19.86 -0.81
N GLU A 506 -30.52 -20.42 -1.79
CA GLU A 506 -31.82 -21.07 -1.54
C GLU A 506 -31.68 -22.27 -0.60
N ASP A 507 -30.63 -23.10 -0.77
CA ASP A 507 -30.35 -24.26 0.09
C ASP A 507 -30.21 -23.82 1.56
N VAL A 508 -29.52 -22.70 1.82
CA VAL A 508 -29.42 -22.11 3.18
C VAL A 508 -30.77 -21.62 3.67
N LEU A 509 -31.52 -20.86 2.86
CA LEU A 509 -32.81 -20.30 3.28
C LEU A 509 -33.84 -21.39 3.59
N LEU A 510 -33.87 -22.46 2.79
CA LEU A 510 -34.67 -23.66 3.04
C LEU A 510 -34.27 -24.33 4.34
N HIS A 511 -32.97 -24.56 4.54
CA HIS A 511 -32.46 -25.20 5.74
C HIS A 511 -32.78 -24.40 7.02
N LEU A 512 -32.63 -23.07 6.98
CA LEU A 512 -32.98 -22.20 8.10
C LEU A 512 -34.47 -22.28 8.44
N ARG A 513 -35.33 -22.30 7.42
CA ARG A 513 -36.79 -22.39 7.61
C ARG A 513 -37.23 -23.75 8.13
N GLU A 514 -36.71 -24.84 7.55
CA GLU A 514 -37.21 -26.20 7.78
C GLU A 514 -36.54 -26.90 8.96
N ASN A 515 -35.23 -26.66 9.17
CA ASN A 515 -34.46 -27.34 10.21
C ASN A 515 -34.21 -26.48 11.45
N HIS A 516 -34.15 -25.15 11.30
CA HIS A 516 -33.93 -24.23 12.43
C HIS A 516 -35.17 -23.42 12.82
N GLY A 517 -36.25 -23.47 12.03
CA GLY A 517 -37.49 -22.74 12.32
C GLY A 517 -37.40 -21.23 12.10
N HIS A 518 -36.39 -20.73 11.39
CA HIS A 518 -36.22 -19.31 11.08
C HIS A 518 -36.85 -18.98 9.73
N GLY A 519 -38.05 -18.41 9.75
CA GLY A 519 -38.75 -17.97 8.55
C GLY A 519 -38.21 -16.66 7.97
N ARG A 520 -37.59 -15.82 8.81
CA ARG A 520 -37.08 -14.49 8.48
C ARG A 520 -35.56 -14.47 8.51
N VAL A 521 -34.94 -13.99 7.42
CA VAL A 521 -33.49 -13.98 7.26
C VAL A 521 -32.98 -12.61 6.83
N ILE A 522 -31.89 -12.16 7.44
CA ILE A 522 -31.08 -11.06 6.93
C ILE A 522 -29.77 -11.63 6.41
N TRP A 523 -29.45 -11.36 5.15
CA TRP A 523 -28.20 -11.76 4.54
C TRP A 523 -27.29 -10.56 4.36
N ILE A 524 -26.18 -10.53 5.11
CA ILE A 524 -25.17 -9.48 5.08
C ILE A 524 -23.97 -9.94 4.28
N ASN A 525 -23.74 -9.31 3.12
CA ASN A 525 -22.55 -9.54 2.33
C ASN A 525 -21.47 -8.48 2.68
N LEU A 526 -20.29 -8.96 3.04
CA LEU A 526 -19.20 -8.14 3.59
C LEU A 526 -18.12 -7.79 2.55
N ARG A 527 -18.40 -8.02 1.26
CA ARG A 527 -17.41 -7.87 0.20
C ARG A 527 -17.30 -6.42 -0.26
N GLU A 528 -16.09 -5.89 -0.31
CA GLU A 528 -15.80 -4.64 -1.04
C GLU A 528 -15.46 -4.89 -2.52
N GLU A 529 -15.33 -6.16 -2.93
CA GLU A 529 -15.05 -6.53 -4.32
C GLU A 529 -16.33 -6.57 -5.16
N ALA A 530 -16.25 -6.20 -6.44
CA ALA A 530 -17.38 -6.33 -7.36
C ALA A 530 -17.60 -7.80 -7.72
N VAL A 531 -18.84 -8.29 -7.57
CA VAL A 531 -19.22 -9.67 -7.85
C VAL A 531 -20.44 -9.70 -8.78
N LEU A 532 -20.38 -10.55 -9.81
CA LEU A 532 -21.54 -10.90 -10.62
C LEU A 532 -21.82 -12.40 -10.57
N TYR A 533 -23.10 -12.74 -10.65
CA TYR A 533 -23.53 -14.10 -10.91
C TYR A 533 -23.72 -14.29 -12.42
N VAL A 534 -23.16 -15.38 -12.95
CA VAL A 534 -23.38 -15.80 -14.34
C VAL A 534 -23.83 -17.25 -14.33
N ALA A 535 -25.05 -17.51 -14.79
CA ALA A 535 -25.68 -18.83 -14.76
C ALA A 535 -25.59 -19.51 -13.37
N GLY A 536 -25.93 -18.75 -12.32
CA GLY A 536 -25.93 -19.22 -10.93
C GLY A 536 -24.56 -19.31 -10.25
N LYS A 537 -23.46 -18.95 -10.92
CA LYS A 537 -22.09 -19.00 -10.38
C LYS A 537 -21.53 -17.60 -10.09
N PRO A 538 -20.91 -17.35 -8.92
CA PRO A 538 -20.29 -16.07 -8.59
C PRO A 538 -18.92 -15.89 -9.24
N TYR A 539 -18.69 -14.72 -9.81
CA TYR A 539 -17.43 -14.29 -10.42
C TYR A 539 -17.02 -12.94 -9.86
N ALA A 540 -15.77 -12.86 -9.43
CA ALA A 540 -15.16 -11.62 -8.98
C ALA A 540 -14.11 -11.12 -9.96
N ILE A 541 -13.92 -9.80 -9.97
CA ILE A 541 -12.95 -9.14 -10.86
C ILE A 541 -11.50 -9.34 -10.37
N ARG A 542 -10.60 -9.55 -11.32
CA ARG A 542 -9.14 -9.67 -11.14
C ARG A 542 -8.42 -8.78 -12.15
N LYS A 543 -7.18 -8.37 -11.84
CA LYS A 543 -6.33 -7.71 -12.84
C LYS A 543 -5.79 -8.75 -13.81
N ARG A 544 -5.53 -8.35 -15.06
CA ARG A 544 -4.99 -9.26 -16.09
C ARG A 544 -3.63 -9.86 -15.74
N ASP A 545 -2.81 -9.10 -15.02
CA ASP A 545 -1.47 -9.46 -14.57
C ASP A 545 -1.45 -10.08 -13.16
N ASP A 546 -2.60 -10.12 -12.47
CA ASP A 546 -2.74 -10.73 -11.14
C ASP A 546 -4.13 -11.37 -10.98
N ALA A 547 -4.20 -12.66 -11.34
CA ALA A 547 -5.43 -13.44 -11.28
C ALA A 547 -5.76 -13.97 -9.87
N PHE A 548 -4.82 -13.90 -8.93
CA PHE A 548 -4.99 -14.53 -7.60
C PHE A 548 -5.48 -13.55 -6.54
N HIS A 549 -5.24 -12.24 -6.71
CA HIS A 549 -5.75 -11.21 -5.80
C HIS A 549 -6.98 -10.51 -6.37
N ASN A 550 -7.98 -10.29 -5.52
CA ASN A 550 -9.14 -9.51 -5.90
C ASN A 550 -8.73 -8.08 -6.30
N VAL A 551 -9.51 -7.47 -7.19
CA VAL A 551 -9.51 -6.00 -7.26
C VAL A 551 -10.24 -5.48 -6.03
N GLU A 552 -9.48 -4.86 -5.14
CA GLU A 552 -9.99 -4.25 -3.91
C GLU A 552 -10.36 -2.79 -4.15
N TYR A 553 -11.43 -2.35 -3.50
CA TYR A 553 -11.85 -0.95 -3.43
C TYR A 553 -11.91 -0.49 -1.97
N PRO A 554 -10.74 -0.31 -1.32
CA PRO A 554 -10.72 0.00 0.10
C PRO A 554 -11.60 1.21 0.47
N GLY A 555 -12.50 0.99 1.43
CA GLY A 555 -13.44 2.00 1.94
C GLY A 555 -14.51 2.45 0.95
N ILE A 556 -14.78 1.72 -0.13
CA ILE A 556 -15.84 2.03 -1.09
C ILE A 556 -17.22 2.12 -0.42
N GLU A 557 -18.04 3.08 -0.84
CA GLU A 557 -19.42 3.17 -0.39
C GLU A 557 -20.35 2.18 -1.14
N VAL A 558 -21.49 1.85 -0.53
CA VAL A 558 -22.40 0.81 -1.05
C VAL A 558 -22.95 1.16 -2.44
N ASP A 559 -23.31 2.43 -2.65
CA ASP A 559 -23.82 2.94 -3.92
C ASP A 559 -22.74 2.92 -5.02
N GLU A 560 -21.49 3.21 -4.66
CA GLU A 560 -20.36 3.13 -5.59
C GLU A 560 -20.11 1.70 -6.09
N ILE A 561 -20.03 0.72 -5.19
CA ILE A 561 -19.78 -0.67 -5.59
C ILE A 561 -20.95 -1.24 -6.40
N GLN A 562 -22.18 -0.86 -6.07
CA GLN A 562 -23.37 -1.23 -6.85
C GLN A 562 -23.32 -0.61 -8.26
N ALA A 563 -22.86 0.62 -8.41
CA ALA A 563 -22.69 1.25 -9.72
C ALA A 563 -21.60 0.56 -10.56
N ILE A 564 -20.52 0.09 -9.93
CA ILE A 564 -19.48 -0.72 -10.58
C ILE A 564 -20.06 -2.07 -11.03
N GLU A 565 -20.80 -2.78 -10.16
CA GLU A 565 -21.44 -4.06 -10.49
C GLU A 565 -22.46 -3.89 -11.64
N ALA A 566 -23.26 -2.83 -11.64
CA ALA A 566 -24.20 -2.52 -12.73
C ALA A 566 -23.48 -2.26 -14.06
N THR A 567 -22.37 -1.51 -14.03
CA THR A 567 -21.59 -1.24 -15.25
C THR A 567 -20.88 -2.50 -15.75
N LEU A 568 -20.32 -3.29 -14.84
CA LEU A 568 -19.72 -4.58 -15.14
C LEU A 568 -20.74 -5.53 -15.80
N LYS A 569 -21.99 -5.56 -15.32
CA LYS A 569 -23.07 -6.34 -15.93
C LYS A 569 -23.34 -5.90 -17.36
N MET A 570 -23.51 -4.60 -17.61
CA MET A 570 -23.75 -4.07 -18.95
C MET A 570 -22.60 -4.39 -19.91
N GLU A 571 -21.36 -4.19 -19.48
CA GLU A 571 -20.17 -4.51 -20.29
C GLU A 571 -20.05 -5.99 -20.60
N LEU A 572 -20.34 -6.86 -19.62
CA LEU A 572 -20.29 -8.30 -19.79
C LEU A 572 -21.36 -8.77 -20.79
N ILE A 573 -22.60 -8.32 -20.63
CA ILE A 573 -23.71 -8.63 -21.54
C ILE A 573 -23.35 -8.24 -22.97
N ALA A 574 -22.87 -7.01 -23.19
CA ALA A 574 -22.44 -6.54 -24.51
C ALA A 574 -21.32 -7.41 -25.10
N LYS A 575 -20.32 -7.78 -24.28
CA LYS A 575 -19.20 -8.62 -24.71
C LYS A 575 -19.64 -10.03 -25.08
N VAL A 576 -20.55 -10.63 -24.31
CA VAL A 576 -21.07 -11.99 -24.56
C VAL A 576 -21.98 -12.01 -25.79
N HIS A 577 -22.82 -10.99 -25.99
CA HIS A 577 -23.60 -10.83 -27.22
C HIS A 577 -22.69 -10.75 -28.46
N ALA A 578 -21.63 -9.94 -28.39
CA ALA A 578 -20.65 -9.85 -29.47
C ALA A 578 -19.89 -11.17 -29.72
N ALA A 579 -19.83 -12.04 -28.70
CA ALA A 579 -19.25 -13.38 -28.78
C ALA A 579 -20.29 -14.48 -29.03
N ASN A 580 -21.49 -14.14 -29.53
CA ASN A 580 -22.58 -15.07 -29.83
C ASN A 580 -22.96 -16.00 -28.65
N GLY A 581 -23.02 -15.45 -27.44
CA GLY A 581 -23.40 -16.19 -26.23
C GLY A 581 -22.24 -16.91 -25.51
N LEU A 582 -21.00 -16.78 -26.00
CA LEU A 582 -19.84 -17.39 -25.35
C LEU A 582 -19.27 -16.48 -24.26
N PHE A 583 -19.36 -16.94 -23.02
CA PHE A 583 -18.79 -16.28 -21.84
C PHE A 583 -17.43 -16.87 -21.48
N MET A 584 -16.39 -16.05 -21.63
CA MET A 584 -15.02 -16.39 -21.23
C MET A 584 -14.75 -15.97 -19.79
N HIS A 585 -14.24 -16.89 -18.96
CA HIS A 585 -13.82 -16.64 -17.58
C HIS A 585 -12.58 -17.45 -17.20
N LEU A 586 -11.94 -17.06 -16.11
CA LEU A 586 -10.91 -17.86 -15.47
C LEU A 586 -11.49 -18.75 -14.38
N CYS A 587 -11.01 -19.98 -14.30
CA CYS A 587 -11.20 -20.84 -13.14
C CYS A 587 -9.86 -21.36 -12.63
N GLU A 588 -9.87 -21.92 -11.42
CA GLU A 588 -8.68 -22.51 -10.81
C GLU A 588 -8.90 -24.01 -10.66
N PRO A 589 -8.55 -24.85 -11.65
CA PRO A 589 -8.74 -26.29 -11.55
C PRO A 589 -7.84 -26.94 -10.48
N GLN A 590 -6.70 -26.31 -10.15
CA GLN A 590 -5.73 -26.76 -9.15
C GLN A 590 -5.21 -25.55 -8.39
N PRO A 591 -4.78 -25.71 -7.11
CA PRO A 591 -4.25 -24.59 -6.32
C PRO A 591 -3.17 -23.81 -7.08
N LEU A 592 -3.36 -22.50 -7.17
CA LEU A 592 -2.45 -21.55 -7.81
C LEU A 592 -2.23 -21.77 -9.32
N ILE A 593 -3.14 -22.47 -10.00
CA ILE A 593 -3.11 -22.69 -11.45
C ILE A 593 -4.43 -22.22 -12.05
N THR A 594 -4.38 -21.22 -12.94
CA THR A 594 -5.57 -20.68 -13.63
C THR A 594 -5.72 -21.25 -15.04
N GLU A 595 -6.97 -21.47 -15.44
CA GLU A 595 -7.37 -21.94 -16.78
C GLU A 595 -8.49 -21.03 -17.33
N GLU A 596 -8.42 -20.68 -18.61
CA GLU A 596 -9.51 -20.00 -19.33
C GLU A 596 -10.59 -21.01 -19.75
N ARG A 597 -11.86 -20.68 -19.49
CA ARG A 597 -13.01 -21.49 -19.90
C ARG A 597 -14.05 -20.65 -20.61
N PHE A 598 -14.80 -21.33 -21.47
CA PHE A 598 -15.91 -20.76 -22.22
C PHE A 598 -17.18 -21.52 -21.88
N ASP A 599 -18.17 -20.81 -21.37
CA ASP A 599 -19.51 -21.34 -21.13
C ASP A 599 -20.50 -20.66 -22.10
N ALA A 600 -21.43 -21.42 -22.67
CA ALA A 600 -22.53 -20.86 -23.44
C ALA A 600 -23.62 -20.39 -22.47
N ILE A 601 -24.00 -19.12 -22.56
CA ILE A 601 -25.00 -18.50 -21.67
C ILE A 601 -26.02 -17.68 -22.46
N VAL A 602 -27.15 -17.38 -21.83
CA VAL A 602 -28.12 -16.39 -22.28
C VAL A 602 -27.88 -15.10 -21.48
N PRO A 603 -27.09 -14.14 -22.00
CA PRO A 603 -26.55 -13.05 -21.18
C PRO A 603 -27.63 -12.16 -20.55
N ASP A 604 -28.78 -11.97 -21.21
CA ASP A 604 -29.86 -11.11 -20.71
C ASP A 604 -30.57 -11.68 -19.47
N THR A 605 -30.50 -13.01 -19.24
CA THR A 605 -31.14 -13.69 -18.11
C THR A 605 -30.15 -14.24 -17.09
N ASP A 606 -28.99 -14.69 -17.57
CA ASP A 606 -28.02 -15.44 -16.78
C ASP A 606 -27.05 -14.53 -16.03
N VAL A 607 -26.85 -13.29 -16.48
CA VAL A 607 -25.97 -12.31 -15.81
C VAL A 607 -26.77 -11.49 -14.81
N ARG A 608 -26.48 -11.68 -13.52
CA ARG A 608 -27.16 -11.02 -12.41
C ARG A 608 -26.18 -10.33 -11.46
N THR A 609 -26.56 -9.17 -10.95
CA THR A 609 -25.93 -8.54 -9.79
C THR A 609 -26.33 -9.28 -8.52
N LEU A 610 -25.62 -9.03 -7.41
CA LEU A 610 -25.99 -9.59 -6.12
C LEU A 610 -27.42 -9.20 -5.69
N GLU A 611 -27.81 -7.93 -5.87
CA GLU A 611 -29.17 -7.46 -5.53
C GLU A 611 -30.24 -8.25 -6.31
N GLU A 612 -30.01 -8.51 -7.59
CA GLU A 612 -30.94 -9.27 -8.44
C GLU A 612 -31.05 -10.74 -8.00
N VAL A 613 -29.96 -11.36 -7.54
CA VAL A 613 -29.98 -12.73 -7.00
C VAL A 613 -30.86 -12.82 -5.75
N TYR A 614 -30.69 -11.91 -4.79
CA TYR A 614 -31.55 -11.91 -3.59
C TYR A 614 -32.99 -11.45 -3.90
N ALA A 615 -33.20 -10.59 -4.89
CA ALA A 615 -34.53 -10.25 -5.38
C ALA A 615 -35.23 -11.48 -5.99
N ALA A 616 -34.50 -12.34 -6.71
CA ALA A 616 -35.02 -13.60 -7.23
C ALA A 616 -35.40 -14.56 -6.10
N ALA A 617 -34.56 -14.70 -5.07
CA ALA A 617 -34.91 -15.52 -3.88
C ALA A 617 -36.17 -15.00 -3.18
N ARG A 618 -36.34 -13.67 -3.04
CA ARG A 618 -37.59 -13.08 -2.51
C ARG A 618 -38.80 -13.41 -3.37
N ALA A 619 -38.67 -13.31 -4.70
CA ALA A 619 -39.73 -13.69 -5.63
C ALA A 619 -40.06 -15.20 -5.57
N GLY A 620 -39.08 -16.03 -5.20
CA GLY A 620 -39.25 -17.45 -4.90
C GLY A 620 -39.97 -17.77 -3.58
N GLY A 621 -40.37 -16.76 -2.81
CA GLY A 621 -41.17 -16.90 -1.59
C GLY A 621 -40.36 -16.96 -0.29
N PHE A 622 -39.07 -16.64 -0.33
CA PHE A 622 -38.25 -16.50 0.89
C PHE A 622 -38.34 -15.09 1.48
N ASP A 623 -38.51 -14.98 2.79
CA ASP A 623 -38.39 -13.70 3.50
C ASP A 623 -36.91 -13.41 3.82
N VAL A 624 -36.19 -12.97 2.80
CA VAL A 624 -34.76 -12.61 2.88
C VAL A 624 -34.51 -11.14 2.58
N ARG A 625 -33.99 -10.42 3.58
CA ARG A 625 -33.49 -9.05 3.42
C ARG A 625 -31.99 -9.09 3.13
N TYR A 626 -31.60 -8.60 1.96
CA TYR A 626 -30.18 -8.44 1.60
C TYR A 626 -29.63 -7.11 2.09
N ALA A 627 -28.39 -7.11 2.58
CA ALA A 627 -27.63 -5.93 2.92
C ALA A 627 -26.17 -6.08 2.48
N ARG A 628 -25.56 -4.99 2.03
CA ARG A 628 -24.15 -4.90 1.67
C ARG A 628 -23.43 -3.98 2.65
N ILE A 629 -22.37 -4.47 3.29
CA ILE A 629 -21.48 -3.68 4.15
C ILE A 629 -20.04 -3.98 3.69
N PRO A 630 -19.48 -3.20 2.75
CA PRO A 630 -18.18 -3.50 2.16
C PRO A 630 -17.06 -3.27 3.18
N VAL A 631 -16.49 -4.36 3.70
CA VAL A 631 -15.37 -4.32 4.65
C VAL A 631 -14.08 -4.69 3.94
N SER A 632 -13.02 -3.92 4.17
CA SER A 632 -11.70 -4.19 3.61
C SER A 632 -11.08 -5.49 4.13
N ASP A 633 -10.49 -6.26 3.21
CA ASP A 633 -9.96 -7.57 3.59
C ASP A 633 -8.72 -7.45 4.50
N GLU A 634 -8.53 -8.46 5.36
CA GLU A 634 -7.34 -8.58 6.23
C GLU A 634 -7.04 -7.34 7.14
N THR A 635 -7.99 -6.42 7.30
CA THR A 635 -7.88 -5.24 8.19
C THR A 635 -9.01 -5.22 9.21
N ALA A 636 -8.94 -4.33 10.20
CA ALA A 636 -10.06 -4.10 11.12
C ALA A 636 -11.23 -3.41 10.39
N PRO A 637 -12.50 -3.76 10.70
CA PRO A 637 -13.64 -2.97 10.24
C PRO A 637 -13.46 -1.51 10.62
N GLU A 638 -13.97 -0.64 9.77
CA GLU A 638 -13.99 0.78 10.05
C GLU A 638 -15.08 1.12 11.07
N GLU A 639 -14.93 2.23 11.80
CA GLU A 639 -15.95 2.63 12.77
C GLU A 639 -17.34 2.79 12.11
N LYS A 640 -17.39 3.25 10.84
CA LYS A 640 -18.63 3.37 10.07
C LYS A 640 -19.30 2.01 9.79
N ASP A 641 -18.51 0.96 9.58
CA ASP A 641 -19.03 -0.39 9.27
C ASP A 641 -19.74 -0.96 10.52
N LEU A 642 -19.24 -0.62 11.72
CA LEU A 642 -19.86 -0.96 12.99
C LEU A 642 -21.14 -0.16 13.25
N ASP A 643 -21.15 1.13 12.89
CA ASP A 643 -22.40 1.92 12.89
C ASP A 643 -23.46 1.29 11.96
N ASP A 644 -23.08 0.85 10.77
CA ASP A 644 -24.01 0.26 9.80
C ASP A 644 -24.60 -1.08 10.29
N LEU A 645 -23.79 -1.91 10.96
CA LEU A 645 -24.28 -3.11 11.65
C LEU A 645 -25.31 -2.76 12.73
N VAL A 646 -25.03 -1.75 13.56
CA VAL A 646 -25.95 -1.30 14.62
C VAL A 646 -27.24 -0.77 14.01
N ARG A 647 -27.17 0.12 13.02
CA ARG A 647 -28.35 0.69 12.32
C ARG A 647 -29.23 -0.40 11.70
N LEU A 648 -28.61 -1.43 11.11
CA LEU A 648 -29.31 -2.53 10.47
C LEU A 648 -30.00 -3.45 11.48
N LEU A 649 -29.30 -3.85 12.54
CA LEU A 649 -29.69 -4.97 13.39
C LEU A 649 -30.34 -4.58 14.72
N MET A 650 -29.98 -3.42 15.28
CA MET A 650 -30.50 -2.99 16.59
C MET A 650 -32.04 -2.91 16.62
N PRO A 651 -32.72 -2.30 15.63
CA PRO A 651 -34.19 -2.24 15.65
C PRO A 651 -34.84 -3.62 15.66
N ILE A 652 -34.21 -4.60 14.99
CA ILE A 652 -34.71 -5.96 14.83
C ILE A 652 -34.51 -6.74 16.12
N PHE A 653 -33.29 -6.72 16.68
CA PHE A 653 -32.99 -7.42 17.93
C PHE A 653 -33.80 -6.87 19.11
N THR A 654 -34.07 -5.57 19.12
CA THR A 654 -34.92 -4.95 20.15
C THR A 654 -36.37 -5.40 20.03
N ALA A 655 -36.92 -5.41 18.81
CA ALA A 655 -38.30 -5.83 18.56
C ALA A 655 -38.53 -7.33 18.83
N GLU A 656 -37.48 -8.15 18.67
CA GLU A 656 -37.55 -9.61 18.79
C GLU A 656 -36.99 -10.12 20.13
N ARG A 657 -36.86 -9.26 21.13
CA ARG A 657 -36.34 -9.66 22.44
C ARG A 657 -37.22 -10.75 23.06
N GLY A 658 -36.66 -11.94 23.27
CA GLY A 658 -37.38 -13.10 23.80
C GLY A 658 -38.28 -13.83 22.79
N ALA A 659 -38.22 -13.49 21.50
CA ALA A 659 -38.95 -14.19 20.45
C ALA A 659 -38.40 -15.60 20.22
N MET A 660 -39.31 -16.57 20.07
CA MET A 660 -38.96 -17.97 19.74
C MET A 660 -38.59 -18.14 18.26
N ASP A 661 -39.26 -17.39 17.37
CA ASP A 661 -38.88 -17.19 15.96
C ASP A 661 -38.15 -15.85 15.84
N ALA A 662 -36.88 -15.86 16.21
CA ALA A 662 -36.04 -14.69 16.00
C ALA A 662 -35.44 -14.72 14.59
N THR A 663 -35.26 -13.54 13.98
CA THR A 663 -34.67 -13.38 12.66
C THR A 663 -33.24 -13.95 12.65
N ALA A 664 -32.98 -14.82 11.68
CA ALA A 664 -31.65 -15.38 11.43
C ALA A 664 -30.78 -14.37 10.68
N VAL A 665 -29.52 -14.25 11.07
CA VAL A 665 -28.55 -13.39 10.38
C VAL A 665 -27.48 -14.25 9.74
N VAL A 666 -27.36 -14.17 8.41
CA VAL A 666 -26.34 -14.87 7.63
C VAL A 666 -25.30 -13.86 7.17
N CYS A 667 -24.03 -14.11 7.46
CA CYS A 667 -22.92 -13.28 7.01
C CYS A 667 -22.05 -14.03 5.99
N ASN A 668 -21.67 -13.37 4.89
CA ASN A 668 -20.74 -13.95 3.94
C ASN A 668 -19.68 -12.96 3.45
N CYS A 669 -18.49 -13.47 3.13
CA CYS A 669 -17.48 -12.79 2.34
C CYS A 669 -16.98 -13.75 1.25
N GLN A 670 -15.82 -13.52 0.63
CA GLN A 670 -15.29 -14.45 -0.37
C GLN A 670 -15.12 -15.87 0.20
N MET A 671 -14.32 -16.01 1.28
CA MET A 671 -14.00 -17.32 1.88
C MET A 671 -14.83 -17.66 3.12
N GLY A 672 -15.62 -16.73 3.65
CA GLY A 672 -16.33 -16.95 4.91
C GLY A 672 -15.41 -16.97 6.13
N ARG A 673 -14.19 -16.42 6.03
CA ARG A 673 -13.13 -16.46 7.04
C ARG A 673 -12.98 -15.12 7.79
N GLY A 674 -12.11 -14.23 7.33
CA GLY A 674 -11.73 -12.97 8.01
C GLY A 674 -12.90 -12.06 8.33
N ARG A 675 -13.49 -11.49 7.28
CA ARG A 675 -14.61 -10.54 7.36
C ARG A 675 -15.84 -11.16 8.02
N THR A 676 -16.25 -12.34 7.57
CA THR A 676 -17.41 -13.07 8.12
C THR A 676 -17.29 -13.34 9.60
N THR A 677 -16.18 -13.91 10.08
CA THR A 677 -16.00 -14.17 11.51
C THR A 677 -16.01 -12.87 12.31
N THR A 678 -15.38 -11.81 11.80
CA THR A 678 -15.36 -10.51 12.50
C THR A 678 -16.76 -9.91 12.64
N ALA A 679 -17.57 -9.90 11.57
CA ALA A 679 -18.95 -9.42 11.65
C ALA A 679 -19.79 -10.28 12.59
N LEU A 680 -19.65 -11.62 12.54
CA LEU A 680 -20.35 -12.53 13.44
C LEU A 680 -20.02 -12.27 14.91
N VAL A 681 -18.76 -11.99 15.25
CA VAL A 681 -18.34 -11.60 16.60
C VAL A 681 -19.05 -10.32 17.04
N CYS A 682 -19.05 -9.27 16.21
CA CYS A 682 -19.77 -8.02 16.52
C CYS A 682 -21.27 -8.26 16.73
N ILE A 683 -21.90 -9.03 15.83
CA ILE A 683 -23.34 -9.30 15.87
C ILE A 683 -23.70 -10.16 17.09
N TYR A 684 -22.86 -11.11 17.47
CA TYR A 684 -23.02 -11.92 18.68
C TYR A 684 -23.04 -11.03 19.92
N MET A 685 -22.04 -10.16 20.08
CA MET A 685 -21.97 -9.23 21.23
C MET A 685 -23.20 -8.33 21.28
N LEU A 686 -23.58 -7.73 20.14
CA LEU A 686 -24.77 -6.89 20.04
C LEU A 686 -26.03 -7.65 20.46
N ARG A 687 -26.22 -8.87 19.96
CA ARG A 687 -27.39 -9.70 20.26
C ARG A 687 -27.42 -10.15 21.72
N ALA A 688 -26.29 -10.59 22.26
CA ALA A 688 -26.17 -11.07 23.63
C ALA A 688 -26.53 -9.99 24.65
N VAL A 689 -26.03 -8.77 24.45
CA VAL A 689 -26.33 -7.64 25.33
C VAL A 689 -27.78 -7.18 25.17
N VAL A 690 -28.30 -7.05 23.94
CA VAL A 690 -29.70 -6.64 23.71
C VAL A 690 -30.70 -7.68 24.26
N ALA A 691 -30.38 -8.97 24.14
CA ALA A 691 -31.18 -10.03 24.74
C ALA A 691 -31.12 -10.01 26.27
N GLY A 692 -30.06 -9.46 26.85
CA GLY A 692 -29.77 -9.48 28.29
C GLY A 692 -29.13 -10.80 28.76
N THR A 693 -28.57 -11.59 27.84
CA THR A 693 -27.80 -12.80 28.19
C THR A 693 -26.37 -12.45 28.60
N ALA A 694 -25.88 -11.28 28.18
CA ALA A 694 -24.61 -10.71 28.62
C ALA A 694 -24.86 -9.34 29.26
N THR A 695 -24.40 -9.17 30.50
CA THR A 695 -24.45 -7.92 31.27
C THR A 695 -23.11 -7.69 31.94
N THR A 696 -22.83 -6.45 32.35
CA THR A 696 -21.60 -6.13 33.10
C THR A 696 -21.44 -6.97 34.37
N ASP A 697 -22.55 -7.38 34.99
CA ASP A 697 -22.53 -8.17 36.24
C ASP A 697 -22.33 -9.68 35.97
N SER A 698 -22.80 -10.18 34.82
CA SER A 698 -22.67 -11.60 34.45
C SER A 698 -21.33 -11.94 33.82
N LEU A 699 -20.70 -10.96 33.17
CA LEU A 699 -19.35 -11.05 32.63
C LEU A 699 -18.40 -10.80 33.80
N GLY A 700 -17.67 -11.83 34.27
CA GLY A 700 -16.88 -11.79 35.51
C GLY A 700 -15.83 -10.66 35.59
N ALA A 701 -14.98 -10.70 36.63
CA ALA A 701 -14.04 -9.60 36.97
C ALA A 701 -12.93 -9.29 35.93
N GLY A 702 -13.04 -9.77 34.69
CA GLY A 702 -12.03 -9.71 33.64
C GLY A 702 -10.87 -10.65 33.87
N HIS A 703 -9.93 -10.65 32.94
CA HIS A 703 -8.66 -11.36 33.05
C HIS A 703 -7.54 -10.52 32.42
N ALA A 704 -6.28 -10.80 32.77
CA ALA A 704 -5.16 -10.16 32.11
C ALA A 704 -5.05 -10.63 30.66
N SER A 705 -4.84 -9.70 29.73
CA SER A 705 -4.59 -10.04 28.34
C SER A 705 -3.16 -10.54 28.14
N ARG A 706 -2.92 -11.18 26.99
CA ARG A 706 -1.55 -11.48 26.52
C ARG A 706 -0.89 -10.27 25.83
N TYR A 707 -1.60 -9.16 25.67
CA TYR A 707 -1.18 -7.99 24.92
C TYR A 707 -1.30 -6.72 25.77
N HIS A 708 -0.18 -6.03 26.02
CA HIS A 708 -0.16 -4.83 26.86
C HIS A 708 -1.13 -3.74 26.38
N ASN A 709 -1.29 -3.53 25.06
CA ASN A 709 -2.25 -2.55 24.54
C ASN A 709 -3.69 -2.88 24.91
N ILE A 710 -4.03 -4.17 25.03
CA ILE A 710 -5.37 -4.59 25.45
C ILE A 710 -5.52 -4.35 26.95
N ASP A 711 -4.48 -4.56 27.75
CA ASP A 711 -4.49 -4.21 29.17
C ASP A 711 -4.59 -2.68 29.40
N ASP A 712 -3.90 -1.88 28.58
CA ASP A 712 -4.03 -0.41 28.55
C ASP A 712 -5.45 0.01 28.20
N LEU A 713 -6.06 -0.63 27.19
CA LEU A 713 -7.43 -0.37 26.77
C LEU A 713 -8.43 -0.74 27.87
N VAL A 714 -8.27 -1.90 28.50
CA VAL A 714 -9.12 -2.36 29.60
C VAL A 714 -9.03 -1.40 30.80
N ARG A 715 -7.85 -0.84 31.08
CA ARG A 715 -7.68 0.19 32.11
C ARG A 715 -8.32 1.53 31.74
N LEU A 716 -8.39 1.85 30.45
CA LEU A 716 -8.97 3.09 29.94
C LEU A 716 -10.51 3.06 29.95
N LEU A 717 -11.12 1.90 29.66
CA LEU A 717 -12.56 1.75 29.54
C LEU A 717 -13.24 1.58 30.91
N ASP A 718 -14.32 2.33 31.17
CA ASP A 718 -15.04 2.28 32.45
C ASP A 718 -15.63 0.89 32.75
N ASN A 719 -16.04 0.16 31.71
CA ASN A 719 -16.50 -1.23 31.76
C ASN A 719 -15.48 -2.20 31.13
N GLY A 720 -14.18 -1.87 31.20
CA GLY A 720 -13.11 -2.60 30.52
C GLY A 720 -13.07 -4.12 30.78
N PRO A 721 -13.09 -4.59 32.05
CA PRO A 721 -13.06 -6.03 32.35
C PRO A 721 -14.20 -6.82 31.70
N ALA A 722 -15.43 -6.29 31.76
CA ALA A 722 -16.60 -6.89 31.14
C ALA A 722 -16.52 -6.84 29.60
N SER A 723 -15.99 -5.74 29.05
CA SER A 723 -15.79 -5.56 27.62
C SER A 723 -14.82 -6.59 27.04
N LEU A 724 -13.70 -6.84 27.73
CA LEU A 724 -12.74 -7.87 27.35
C LEU A 724 -13.37 -9.27 27.42
N ALA A 725 -14.07 -9.57 28.52
CA ALA A 725 -14.71 -10.87 28.69
C ALA A 725 -15.74 -11.15 27.58
N LEU A 726 -16.56 -10.16 27.23
CA LEU A 726 -17.56 -10.28 26.16
C LEU A 726 -16.91 -10.46 24.78
N ALA A 727 -15.87 -9.68 24.47
CA ALA A 727 -15.14 -9.80 23.21
C ALA A 727 -14.49 -11.18 23.09
N ASP A 728 -13.90 -11.69 24.17
CA ASP A 728 -13.21 -12.98 24.16
C ASP A 728 -14.17 -14.16 24.07
N GLU A 729 -15.29 -14.12 24.81
CA GLU A 729 -16.37 -15.12 24.67
C GLU A 729 -16.89 -15.16 23.23
N ALA A 730 -17.12 -13.98 22.62
CA ALA A 730 -17.60 -13.90 21.25
C ALA A 730 -16.57 -14.42 20.23
N ILE A 731 -15.29 -14.11 20.43
CA ILE A 731 -14.18 -14.61 19.60
C ILE A 731 -14.06 -16.13 19.70
N ASP A 732 -14.13 -16.68 20.92
CA ASP A 732 -14.02 -18.12 21.15
C ASP A 732 -15.23 -18.87 20.59
N THR A 733 -16.43 -18.30 20.73
CA THR A 733 -17.63 -18.85 20.10
C THR A 733 -17.49 -18.89 18.57
N ALA A 734 -16.74 -17.96 17.97
CA ALA A 734 -16.57 -17.80 16.53
C ALA A 734 -15.31 -18.48 15.94
N ASP A 735 -14.64 -19.33 16.72
CA ASP A 735 -13.31 -19.91 16.42
C ASP A 735 -13.28 -20.94 15.28
N HIS A 736 -14.44 -21.51 14.90
CA HIS A 736 -14.65 -22.57 13.90
C HIS A 736 -13.67 -22.61 12.71
N ILE A 737 -13.34 -21.45 12.12
CA ILE A 737 -12.41 -21.33 10.99
C ILE A 737 -11.09 -20.68 11.39
N GLN A 738 -11.16 -19.70 12.30
CA GLN A 738 -10.01 -18.98 12.82
C GLN A 738 -10.35 -18.29 14.14
N ASN A 739 -9.44 -18.35 15.10
CA ASN A 739 -9.49 -17.53 16.30
C ASN A 739 -8.58 -16.29 16.12
N LEU A 740 -9.10 -15.10 16.41
CA LEU A 740 -8.36 -13.84 16.19
C LEU A 740 -7.08 -13.77 17.03
N ARG A 741 -7.15 -14.20 18.30
CA ARG A 741 -6.02 -14.12 19.23
C ARG A 741 -4.90 -15.07 18.82
N GLU A 742 -5.25 -16.27 18.36
CA GLU A 742 -4.28 -17.20 17.76
C GLU A 742 -3.66 -16.65 16.47
N CYS A 743 -4.45 -15.97 15.63
CA CYS A 743 -3.92 -15.36 14.40
C CYS A 743 -2.88 -14.26 14.69
N ILE A 744 -3.07 -13.49 15.77
CA ILE A 744 -2.08 -12.49 16.23
C ILE A 744 -0.77 -13.20 16.57
N ASP A 745 -0.84 -14.23 17.43
CA ASP A 745 0.34 -14.95 17.93
C ASP A 745 1.09 -15.66 16.79
N GLN A 746 0.38 -16.39 15.93
CA GLN A 746 0.97 -17.08 14.77
C GLN A 746 1.67 -16.11 13.82
N CYS A 747 1.04 -14.98 13.47
CA CYS A 747 1.67 -14.01 12.59
C CYS A 747 2.90 -13.36 13.24
N ARG A 748 2.84 -13.10 14.55
CA ARG A 748 3.99 -12.56 15.29
C ARG A 748 5.15 -13.55 15.33
N GLU A 749 4.89 -14.83 15.58
CA GLU A 749 5.92 -15.88 15.58
C GLU A 749 6.58 -16.01 14.21
N MET A 750 5.78 -16.06 13.12
CA MET A 750 6.28 -16.10 11.75
C MET A 750 7.14 -14.87 11.40
N ALA A 751 6.84 -13.71 11.99
CA ALA A 751 7.64 -12.50 11.76
C ALA A 751 9.06 -12.59 12.34
N TYR A 752 9.29 -13.42 13.35
CA TYR A 752 10.60 -13.64 13.96
C TYR A 752 11.30 -14.93 13.47
N GLU A 753 10.69 -15.67 12.54
CA GLU A 753 11.27 -16.91 12.04
C GLU A 753 12.58 -16.65 11.31
N VAL A 754 13.66 -17.26 11.81
CA VAL A 754 15.00 -17.17 11.24
C VAL A 754 15.05 -17.93 9.92
N GLY A 755 15.47 -17.27 8.85
CA GLY A 755 15.58 -17.86 7.52
C GLY A 755 14.47 -17.44 6.55
N LEU A 756 13.41 -16.77 7.04
CA LEU A 756 12.48 -16.07 6.15
C LEU A 756 13.13 -14.81 5.57
N PRO A 757 12.87 -14.48 4.28
CA PRO A 757 13.24 -13.19 3.72
C PRO A 757 12.64 -12.05 4.54
N ALA A 758 13.37 -10.95 4.73
CA ALA A 758 12.91 -9.77 5.47
C ALA A 758 11.53 -9.27 5.01
N ALA A 759 11.26 -9.26 3.70
CA ALA A 759 9.95 -8.88 3.17
C ALA A 759 8.78 -9.77 3.65
N LYS A 760 9.03 -11.07 3.91
CA LYS A 760 8.03 -11.97 4.49
C LYS A 760 7.87 -11.74 6.00
N GLN A 761 8.97 -11.47 6.71
CA GLN A 761 8.93 -11.12 8.13
C GLN A 761 8.10 -9.83 8.33
N ASP A 762 8.34 -8.80 7.51
CA ASP A 762 7.57 -7.56 7.50
C ASP A 762 6.08 -7.80 7.19
N TYR A 763 5.79 -8.66 6.21
CA TYR A 763 4.42 -9.04 5.86
C TYR A 763 3.68 -9.68 7.05
N PHE A 764 4.32 -10.64 7.73
CA PHE A 764 3.72 -11.29 8.89
C PHE A 764 3.58 -10.35 10.09
N MET A 765 4.58 -9.52 10.36
CA MET A 765 4.51 -8.50 11.42
C MET A 765 3.34 -7.53 11.15
N GLN A 766 3.20 -7.08 9.90
CA GLN A 766 2.09 -6.21 9.52
C GLN A 766 0.73 -6.90 9.73
N ARG A 767 0.61 -8.19 9.39
CA ARG A 767 -0.64 -8.93 9.64
C ARG A 767 -0.94 -9.09 11.12
N ALA A 768 0.07 -9.38 11.94
CA ALA A 768 -0.08 -9.45 13.40
C ALA A 768 -0.62 -8.12 13.95
N MET A 769 -0.11 -6.99 13.45
CA MET A 769 -0.59 -5.65 13.82
C MET A 769 -2.02 -5.37 13.37
N ASN A 770 -2.39 -5.76 12.14
CA ASN A 770 -3.77 -5.60 11.66
C ASN A 770 -4.75 -6.42 12.52
N TYR A 771 -4.36 -7.61 12.97
CA TYR A 771 -5.19 -8.43 13.86
C TYR A 771 -5.26 -7.86 15.27
N LEU A 772 -4.16 -7.31 15.80
CA LEU A 772 -4.17 -6.62 17.09
C LEU A 772 -5.05 -5.37 17.06
N GLU A 773 -4.95 -4.55 16.02
CA GLU A 773 -5.83 -3.40 15.79
C GLU A 773 -7.30 -3.85 15.74
N ARG A 774 -7.59 -4.94 15.02
CA ARG A 774 -8.95 -5.52 14.97
C ARG A 774 -9.43 -5.92 16.37
N TYR A 775 -8.57 -6.54 17.17
CA TYR A 775 -8.93 -6.94 18.53
C TYR A 775 -9.24 -5.74 19.43
N VAL A 776 -8.47 -4.65 19.31
CA VAL A 776 -8.76 -3.37 19.98
C VAL A 776 -10.15 -2.85 19.61
N TYR A 777 -10.49 -2.81 18.31
CA TYR A 777 -11.83 -2.37 17.88
C TYR A 777 -12.95 -3.27 18.40
N LEU A 778 -12.74 -4.58 18.50
CA LEU A 778 -13.74 -5.50 19.05
C LEU A 778 -13.97 -5.25 20.55
N VAL A 779 -12.92 -4.99 21.33
CA VAL A 779 -13.06 -4.64 22.75
C VAL A 779 -13.73 -3.28 22.92
N CYS A 780 -13.38 -2.27 22.10
CA CYS A 780 -14.09 -0.99 22.06
C CYS A 780 -15.57 -1.17 21.73
N PHE A 781 -15.89 -2.02 20.73
CA PHE A 781 -17.27 -2.28 20.33
C PHE A 781 -18.05 -3.01 21.44
N ALA A 782 -17.42 -3.94 22.15
CA ALA A 782 -18.01 -4.59 23.33
C ALA A 782 -18.38 -3.56 24.41
N SER A 783 -17.45 -2.65 24.71
CA SER A 783 -17.65 -1.56 25.67
C SER A 783 -18.81 -0.65 25.27
N TYR A 784 -18.81 -0.20 24.01
CA TYR A 784 -19.88 0.59 23.42
C TYR A 784 -21.24 -0.10 23.53
N VAL A 785 -21.34 -1.38 23.15
CA VAL A 785 -22.61 -2.13 23.20
C VAL A 785 -23.11 -2.24 24.65
N LEU A 786 -22.22 -2.56 25.60
CA LEU A 786 -22.57 -2.66 27.01
C LEU A 786 -23.08 -1.32 27.59
N GLU A 787 -22.48 -0.19 27.22
CA GLU A 787 -22.90 1.14 27.66
C GLU A 787 -24.20 1.60 26.98
N GLU A 788 -24.25 1.56 25.66
CA GLU A 788 -25.32 2.19 24.87
C GLU A 788 -26.60 1.38 24.78
N HIS A 789 -26.61 0.09 25.16
CA HIS A 789 -27.85 -0.70 25.16
C HIS A 789 -28.94 -0.07 26.05
N ALA A 790 -28.56 0.53 27.18
CA ALA A 790 -29.50 1.18 28.11
C ALA A 790 -30.09 2.47 27.54
N SER A 791 -29.37 3.14 26.64
CA SER A 791 -29.83 4.36 25.96
C SER A 791 -30.71 4.06 24.75
N GLY A 792 -30.71 2.80 24.27
CA GLY A 792 -31.27 2.41 22.98
C GLY A 792 -30.40 2.81 21.79
N PHE A 793 -29.07 2.86 21.99
CA PHE A 793 -28.08 3.24 20.97
C PHE A 793 -28.32 4.63 20.37
N ARG A 794 -28.61 5.62 21.22
CA ARG A 794 -28.79 7.02 20.80
C ARG A 794 -27.53 7.63 20.22
N VAL A 795 -26.38 7.24 20.76
CA VAL A 795 -25.07 7.58 20.23
C VAL A 795 -24.56 6.36 19.47
N LEU A 796 -24.09 6.56 18.24
CA LEU A 796 -23.51 5.50 17.42
C LEU A 796 -22.01 5.34 17.71
N PHE A 797 -21.44 4.19 17.35
CA PHE A 797 -20.08 3.79 17.68
C PHE A 797 -19.02 4.83 17.27
N VAL A 798 -19.12 5.40 16.06
CA VAL A 798 -18.20 6.47 15.60
C VAL A 798 -18.21 7.66 16.57
N ASN A 799 -19.40 8.12 16.96
CA ASN A 799 -19.53 9.29 17.84
C ASN A 799 -19.14 8.94 19.29
N TRP A 800 -19.42 7.73 19.74
CA TRP A 800 -18.99 7.22 21.03
C TRP A 800 -17.46 7.18 21.13
N MET A 801 -16.78 6.58 20.16
CA MET A 801 -15.31 6.53 20.07
C MET A 801 -14.68 7.92 20.14
N ARG A 802 -15.30 8.91 19.47
CA ARG A 802 -14.81 10.30 19.39
C ARG A 802 -14.99 11.10 20.66
N SER A 803 -16.09 10.90 21.38
CA SER A 803 -16.52 11.81 22.45
C SER A 803 -16.37 11.23 23.84
N ARG A 804 -16.48 9.91 24.01
CA ARG A 804 -16.59 9.25 25.32
C ARG A 804 -15.33 9.36 26.17
N TYR A 805 -14.16 9.20 25.55
CA TYR A 805 -12.84 9.21 26.20
C TYR A 805 -11.92 10.29 25.62
N GLY A 806 -12.50 11.32 24.98
CA GLY A 806 -11.76 12.33 24.23
C GLY A 806 -10.79 11.68 23.22
N GLY A 807 -9.53 12.13 23.23
CA GLY A 807 -8.48 11.60 22.35
C GLY A 807 -7.81 10.32 22.83
N ALA A 808 -8.14 9.80 24.03
CA ALA A 808 -7.36 8.73 24.67
C ALA A 808 -7.41 7.39 23.91
N LEU A 809 -8.56 7.02 23.35
CA LEU A 809 -8.69 5.82 22.52
C LEU A 809 -7.83 5.91 21.26
N TYR A 810 -7.82 7.08 20.62
CA TYR A 810 -7.00 7.33 19.44
C TYR A 810 -5.52 7.42 19.79
N ALA A 811 -5.16 7.92 20.97
CA ALA A 811 -3.79 7.91 21.48
C ALA A 811 -3.26 6.47 21.67
N LEU A 812 -4.09 5.57 22.21
CA LEU A 812 -3.74 4.15 22.33
C LEU A 812 -3.57 3.52 20.95
N LEU A 813 -4.49 3.79 20.03
CA LEU A 813 -4.36 3.34 18.64
C LEU A 813 -3.09 3.90 17.98
N ASP A 814 -2.73 5.15 18.20
CA ASP A 814 -1.52 5.77 17.61
C ASP A 814 -0.21 5.11 18.10
N ASN A 815 -0.26 4.43 19.25
CA ASN A 815 0.90 3.82 19.92
C ASN A 815 0.84 2.30 20.04
N LEU A 816 0.07 1.60 19.18
CA LEU A 816 0.02 0.13 19.21
C LEU A 816 1.42 -0.50 19.09
N GLY A 817 1.68 -1.61 19.77
CA GLY A 817 2.95 -2.35 19.60
C GLY A 817 2.97 -3.72 20.28
N PHE A 818 4.04 -4.51 20.11
CA PHE A 818 4.20 -5.78 20.85
C PHE A 818 5.28 -5.73 21.94
N GLY A 819 6.01 -4.61 22.11
CA GLY A 819 7.06 -4.43 23.11
C GLY A 819 6.67 -3.46 24.23
N ALA A 820 7.28 -3.61 25.41
CA ALA A 820 7.01 -2.78 26.60
C ALA A 820 7.75 -1.43 26.60
N GLU A 821 8.85 -1.30 25.84
CA GLU A 821 9.62 -0.06 25.68
C GLU A 821 10.21 0.00 24.26
N GLY A 822 9.78 0.95 23.42
CA GLY A 822 10.53 1.54 22.29
C GLY A 822 11.03 0.68 21.10
N ASP A 823 11.33 -0.61 21.27
CA ASP A 823 12.09 -1.42 20.31
C ASP A 823 11.26 -1.93 19.13
N ALA A 824 9.93 -1.85 19.23
CA ALA A 824 9.00 -2.18 18.15
C ALA A 824 7.99 -1.05 17.94
N HIS A 825 8.47 0.21 17.90
CA HIS A 825 7.60 1.34 17.62
C HIS A 825 6.89 1.13 16.28
N VAL A 826 5.57 0.93 16.36
CA VAL A 826 4.72 0.76 15.19
C VAL A 826 4.51 2.13 14.56
N SER A 827 4.23 2.12 13.28
CA SER A 827 3.92 3.34 12.58
C SER A 827 2.62 3.95 13.09
N SER A 828 2.60 5.29 13.21
CA SER A 828 1.45 6.09 13.68
C SER A 828 0.13 5.67 13.02
N LEU A 829 -1.01 5.99 13.65
CA LEU A 829 -2.35 5.83 13.08
C LEU A 829 -2.41 6.42 11.67
N ARG A 830 -1.85 7.62 11.49
CA ARG A 830 -1.64 8.27 10.19
C ARG A 830 -0.94 7.34 9.20
N TRP A 831 0.17 6.75 9.62
CA TRP A 831 0.98 5.90 8.77
C TRP A 831 0.25 4.60 8.40
N ARG A 832 -0.46 3.97 9.35
CA ARG A 832 -1.28 2.77 9.09
C ARG A 832 -2.42 3.07 8.13
N TRP A 833 -3.11 4.20 8.29
CA TRP A 833 -4.18 4.61 7.37
C TRP A 833 -3.61 4.97 6.00
N ARG A 834 -2.44 5.62 5.96
CA ARG A 834 -1.68 5.82 4.72
C ARG A 834 -1.30 4.49 4.05
N ARG A 835 -0.97 3.42 4.80
CA ARG A 835 -0.64 2.09 4.24
C ARG A 835 -1.88 1.37 3.67
N LYS A 836 -3.08 1.63 4.22
CA LYS A 836 -4.38 1.17 3.68
C LYS A 836 -4.70 1.78 2.29
N ARG A 837 -3.95 2.81 1.85
CA ARG A 837 -3.85 3.42 0.49
C ARG A 837 -5.15 3.45 -0.33
N LYS A 838 -6.22 4.00 0.25
CA LYS A 838 -7.44 4.42 -0.47
C LYS A 838 -7.23 5.55 -1.47
N LEU A 839 -6.17 6.34 -1.30
CA LEU A 839 -5.88 7.54 -2.10
C LEU A 839 -5.65 7.30 -3.61
N VAL A 840 -4.99 6.21 -4.00
CA VAL A 840 -4.53 6.08 -5.40
C VAL A 840 -5.63 5.52 -6.28
N ASN A 841 -6.34 4.50 -5.79
CA ASN A 841 -7.37 3.83 -6.57
C ASN A 841 -8.62 4.73 -6.77
N ARG A 842 -8.87 5.73 -5.90
CA ARG A 842 -9.96 6.71 -6.07
C ARG A 842 -9.62 7.87 -7.04
N LEU A 843 -8.34 8.07 -7.37
CA LEU A 843 -7.88 9.13 -8.27
C LEU A 843 -7.55 8.65 -9.70
N GLU A 844 -7.28 7.35 -9.88
CA GLU A 844 -7.32 6.68 -11.20
C GLU A 844 -8.74 6.61 -11.74
#